data_AF-A0A2V8REJ0-F1
#
_entry.id   AF-A0A2V8REJ0-F1
#
_cell.length_a   1.000
_cell.length_b   1.000
_cell.length_c   1.000
_cell.angle_alpha   90.00
_cell.angle_beta   90.00
_cell.angle_gamma   90.00
#
_symmetry.space_group_name_H-M   'P 1'
#
loop_
_entity.id
_entity.type
_entity.pdbx_description
1 polymer ?
#
loop_
_entity_poly.entity_id
_entity_poly.type
_entity_poly.pdbx_seq_one_letter_code
_entity_poly.pdbx_strand_id
1 'polypeptide(L)'
;MKITRRSLALTYLTLFSLLLSLCGFSTAGAQSRAVEKDPARFVALAAYAQDLNEMARRDAPAAEDYGRGVRGVLRVLARRDGRNNPLLVTDDAAGGRAVVEGLARRIAGGEVPAHLRGKRIFALDAGRLLADAGGGEEFGQKFAAVLRDVKSADGRVVLFLENIDGLLAARDERQARAALDLLAVEVSRGAVRLIGAVSPAAFELKLAQNEALKSRLQEIYLDRPEQSAQAEDEDKAESSDEADSSDKEQSGAAPFVGDKIAPDLREAVSGAGTSRVSLILQGDDLKNPSVRDYLKASGARFGGSFDALGAQAVELPLSAVAGLAERQGVLHLSLDRAMSALDDGHVATTTGADEVASDITVSVQSGSLAVQKLDGSGVGIAILDSGIYAAHRAFLGRDGKSRVIYSQDFTGEGRTDDPYGHGTHVAGLAAGNGQIAGGVYRGIAPNANIINLRVLDSKGTGTVSGLLKALNWVLANRTAYNIRVVNLSLGMPAVESYRNDPVCRAVRALADAGVVVVVAAGNDGKDANGRKIYGQIHSPGDEPSALTVGASNTFGTDTRADDTVATYSSRGPTRGYWTDLLGVRHYDNLVKPDLVAPGNKLVSAESASNLLVKKNPSLDDKVSPSPDSDMMTLSGTSMSAPIVAGTAALMLQANSQLTPNLVKALLMYTSQQLRGFNAFEQGAGQLNVAGAVVLAQLVQLKKNGKTHVGASLFARTPQPYTTIAGYTFPWSRGILVGQTYATGPGLLLYQNAYGLGVLLGDGITISEGVLVADRTTWSSGVLLGDNILTSNGTTMGDGTPVCGTGVLLGDGVLLGDGVVIGDGVVIGDGVLLGDGVLLGDSTRALLALTGGDPTASMAVVKDNGVVNLNY
;
A
#
# COMPACT_ATOMS: atom_id res chain seq x y z
N MET A 1 30.73 73.41 45.32
CA MET A 1 30.17 74.16 46.46
C MET A 1 29.74 73.15 47.53
N LYS A 2 29.79 73.53 48.82
CA LYS A 2 29.47 72.79 50.07
C LYS A 2 28.55 71.54 49.98
N ILE A 3 28.96 70.46 50.68
CA ILE A 3 28.18 69.63 51.66
C ILE A 3 26.79 69.09 51.17
N THR A 4 26.47 67.78 51.11
CA THR A 4 26.53 66.76 52.19
C THR A 4 26.45 65.29 51.68
N ARG A 5 27.16 64.37 52.38
CA ARG A 5 26.91 62.92 52.60
C ARG A 5 26.24 62.03 51.51
N ARG A 6 27.06 61.18 50.87
CA ARG A 6 26.71 59.79 50.47
C ARG A 6 27.44 58.82 51.42
N SER A 7 26.76 57.82 52.00
CA SER A 7 27.38 56.82 52.90
C SER A 7 26.45 55.63 53.19
N LEU A 8 26.57 54.53 52.43
CA LEU A 8 26.00 53.21 52.79
C LEU A 8 26.62 52.06 51.95
N ALA A 9 27.92 52.13 51.68
CA ALA A 9 28.64 51.20 50.78
C ALA A 9 29.94 50.63 51.41
N LEU A 10 30.05 50.60 52.74
CA LEU A 10 31.33 50.39 53.43
C LEU A 10 31.28 49.48 54.67
N THR A 11 30.40 48.47 54.68
CA THR A 11 30.24 47.58 55.87
C THR A 11 30.27 46.08 55.57
N TYR A 12 30.54 45.66 54.33
CA TYR A 12 30.69 44.24 53.95
C TYR A 12 32.01 43.92 53.23
N LEU A 13 32.96 44.85 53.18
CA LEU A 13 34.26 44.69 52.48
C LEU A 13 35.43 44.30 53.40
N THR A 14 35.18 43.97 54.66
CA THR A 14 36.23 43.77 55.69
C THR A 14 36.14 42.44 56.44
N LEU A 15 35.45 41.43 55.89
CA LEU A 15 35.21 40.18 56.62
C LEU A 15 35.20 38.90 55.73
N PHE A 16 36.14 38.78 54.78
CA PHE A 16 36.64 37.46 54.34
C PHE A 16 38.07 37.47 53.74
N SER A 17 38.89 38.46 54.10
CA SER A 17 40.31 38.56 53.70
C SER A 17 41.26 37.77 54.62
N LEU A 18 40.76 36.75 55.32
CA LEU A 18 41.48 35.99 56.34
C LEU A 18 41.39 34.47 56.12
N LEU A 19 41.65 33.99 54.89
CA LEU A 19 41.98 32.57 54.61
C LEU A 19 42.68 32.33 53.26
N LEU A 20 43.16 33.39 52.58
CA LEU A 20 44.19 33.27 51.54
C LEU A 20 45.57 33.39 52.20
N SER A 21 46.06 32.30 52.76
CA SER A 21 47.46 32.12 53.14
C SER A 21 47.84 30.64 53.11
N LEU A 22 49.09 30.36 52.74
CA LEU A 22 49.78 29.06 52.77
C LEU A 22 49.42 28.05 51.64
N CYS A 23 50.06 28.33 50.51
CA CYS A 23 50.65 27.42 49.50
C CYS A 23 50.50 25.89 49.68
N GLY A 24 50.14 25.22 48.58
CA GLY A 24 50.38 23.79 48.34
C GLY A 24 50.30 23.45 46.85
N PHE A 25 51.41 23.00 46.24
CA PHE A 25 51.46 22.53 44.85
C PHE A 25 50.96 21.07 44.72
N SER A 26 50.60 20.69 43.48
CA SER A 26 50.88 19.37 42.85
C SER A 26 49.69 18.54 42.35
N THR A 27 49.63 18.42 41.01
CA THR A 27 49.37 17.21 40.20
C THR A 27 48.17 16.28 40.43
N ALA A 28 47.39 16.15 39.33
CA ALA A 28 46.85 14.90 38.77
C ALA A 28 45.70 14.15 39.48
N GLY A 29 44.54 14.18 38.82
CA GLY A 29 43.70 12.98 38.60
C GLY A 29 42.68 12.60 39.68
N ALA A 30 41.45 13.11 39.56
CA ALA A 30 40.26 12.46 40.15
C ALA A 30 38.98 12.79 39.39
N GLN A 31 38.14 11.76 39.25
CA GLN A 31 36.89 11.68 38.49
C GLN A 31 35.85 12.76 38.86
N SER A 32 35.13 13.26 37.86
CA SER A 32 33.92 14.07 38.05
C SER A 32 32.77 13.20 38.58
N ARG A 33 32.39 13.38 39.85
CA ARG A 33 31.16 12.80 40.41
C ARG A 33 30.40 13.84 41.24
N ALA A 34 29.48 14.55 40.58
CA ALA A 34 28.52 15.45 41.22
C ALA A 34 27.17 15.37 40.48
N VAL A 35 26.42 14.31 40.78
CA VAL A 35 24.95 14.31 40.59
C VAL A 35 24.36 14.66 41.94
N GLU A 36 23.96 15.92 42.10
CA GLU A 36 23.34 16.38 43.34
C GLU A 36 21.84 16.11 43.33
N LYS A 37 21.34 15.57 44.44
CA LYS A 37 19.96 15.14 44.62
C LYS A 37 19.05 16.33 44.94
N ASP A 38 17.87 16.37 44.34
CA ASP A 38 16.65 16.70 45.10
C ASP A 38 15.38 16.07 44.49
N PRO A 39 14.92 14.91 45.00
CA PRO A 39 13.61 14.34 44.65
C PRO A 39 12.42 15.05 45.34
N ALA A 40 12.64 15.87 46.36
CA ALA A 40 11.57 16.41 47.20
C ALA A 40 10.83 17.61 46.57
N ARG A 41 11.38 18.20 45.49
CA ARG A 41 10.87 19.45 44.92
C ARG A 41 9.77 19.29 43.85
N PHE A 42 9.52 18.07 43.36
CA PHE A 42 8.53 17.81 42.31
C PHE A 42 7.62 16.62 42.64
N VAL A 43 6.81 16.79 43.69
CA VAL A 43 5.97 15.72 44.27
C VAL A 43 4.93 15.18 43.27
N ALA A 44 4.30 16.05 42.47
CA ALA A 44 3.30 15.64 41.49
C ALA A 44 3.95 15.05 40.23
N LEU A 45 5.08 15.58 39.74
CA LEU A 45 5.81 14.94 38.64
C LEU A 45 6.33 13.55 39.03
N ALA A 46 6.84 13.37 40.26
CA ALA A 46 7.30 12.07 40.73
C ALA A 46 6.15 11.05 40.92
N ALA A 47 4.92 11.52 41.19
CA ALA A 47 3.75 10.67 41.33
C ALA A 47 3.13 10.25 39.99
N TYR A 48 3.08 11.16 39.00
CA TYR A 48 2.30 10.98 37.76
C TYR A 48 3.13 10.98 36.46
N ALA A 49 4.46 11.12 36.51
CA ALA A 49 5.30 11.15 35.32
C ALA A 49 6.61 10.34 35.44
N GLN A 50 7.15 9.91 34.30
CA GLN A 50 8.39 9.14 34.17
C GLN A 50 9.51 10.01 33.57
N ASP A 51 10.71 10.05 34.16
CA ASP A 51 11.87 10.74 33.55
C ASP A 51 12.52 9.87 32.47
N LEU A 52 12.26 10.22 31.20
CA LEU A 52 12.81 9.52 30.05
C LEU A 52 14.33 9.71 29.92
N ASN A 53 14.91 10.79 30.47
CA ASN A 53 16.37 10.98 30.49
C ASN A 53 17.06 10.13 31.56
N GLU A 54 16.37 9.73 32.62
CA GLU A 54 16.90 8.79 33.61
C GLU A 54 16.83 7.36 33.08
N MET A 55 15.73 7.00 32.41
CA MET A 55 15.59 5.71 31.70
C MET A 55 16.67 5.55 30.61
N ALA A 56 16.85 6.57 29.75
CA ALA A 56 17.85 6.58 28.69
C ALA A 56 19.32 6.54 29.18
N ARG A 57 19.58 6.72 30.47
CA ARG A 57 20.91 6.54 31.09
C ARG A 57 21.10 5.17 31.74
N ARG A 58 20.02 4.41 31.97
CA ARG A 58 20.04 3.11 32.63
C ARG A 58 20.01 1.96 31.64
N ASP A 59 19.10 2.03 30.67
CA ASP A 59 18.94 0.99 29.66
C ASP A 59 19.30 1.52 28.26
N ALA A 60 20.00 0.68 27.49
CA ALA A 60 20.32 0.93 26.09
C ALA A 60 19.62 -0.09 25.18
N PRO A 61 18.28 -0.07 25.04
CA PRO A 61 17.59 -0.90 24.06
C PRO A 61 17.85 -0.36 22.65
N ALA A 62 18.06 -1.27 21.69
CA ALA A 62 18.21 -0.93 20.28
C ALA A 62 17.02 -0.10 19.79
N ALA A 63 17.27 0.85 18.88
CA ALA A 63 16.24 1.73 18.32
C ALA A 63 16.24 1.61 16.80
N GLU A 64 15.05 1.47 16.23
CA GLU A 64 14.78 1.72 14.82
C GLU A 64 14.99 3.22 14.50
N ASP A 65 15.31 3.54 13.24
CA ASP A 65 15.77 4.89 12.86
C ASP A 65 14.61 5.91 12.69
N TYR A 66 14.10 6.40 13.82
CA TYR A 66 13.19 7.55 13.89
C TYR A 66 13.91 8.92 13.72
N GLY A 67 15.09 8.95 13.07
CA GLY A 67 15.95 10.13 12.98
C GLY A 67 15.29 11.40 12.43
N ARG A 68 14.27 11.29 11.57
CA ARG A 68 13.47 12.44 11.07
C ARG A 68 12.67 13.11 12.18
N GLY A 69 11.87 12.35 12.93
CA GLY A 69 11.04 12.88 14.02
C GLY A 69 11.88 13.57 15.10
N VAL A 70 12.99 12.94 15.51
CA VAL A 70 13.91 13.52 16.50
C VAL A 70 14.50 14.85 16.02
N ARG A 71 14.88 14.98 14.74
CA ARG A 71 15.34 16.24 14.15
C ARG A 71 14.24 17.31 14.11
N GLY A 72 13.00 16.92 13.83
CA GLY A 72 11.83 17.82 13.87
C GLY A 72 11.60 18.41 15.26
N VAL A 73 11.51 17.55 16.29
CA VAL A 73 11.30 17.98 17.68
C VAL A 73 12.45 18.86 18.17
N LEU A 74 13.69 18.50 17.83
CA LEU A 74 14.87 19.35 18.09
C LEU A 74 14.76 20.73 17.43
N ARG A 75 14.33 20.80 16.16
CA ARG A 75 14.19 22.08 15.41
C ARG A 75 13.22 23.04 16.09
N VAL A 76 12.10 22.54 16.63
CA VAL A 76 11.11 23.37 17.34
C VAL A 76 11.63 23.79 18.72
N LEU A 77 12.15 22.85 19.51
CA LEU A 77 12.66 23.15 20.87
C LEU A 77 13.92 24.03 20.85
N ALA A 78 14.71 24.00 19.77
CA ALA A 78 15.95 24.77 19.64
C ALA A 78 15.75 26.27 19.33
N ARG A 79 14.51 26.72 19.06
CA ARG A 79 14.23 28.14 18.80
C ARG A 79 14.36 28.96 20.09
N ARG A 80 15.13 30.06 20.01
CA ARG A 80 15.49 30.91 21.16
C ARG A 80 14.35 31.75 21.73
N ASP A 81 13.33 32.04 20.93
CA ASP A 81 12.12 32.76 21.34
C ASP A 81 11.29 31.98 22.38
N GLY A 82 11.37 30.65 22.29
CA GLY A 82 10.86 29.69 23.25
C GLY A 82 9.34 29.63 23.39
N ARG A 83 8.60 30.09 22.39
CA ARG A 83 7.13 30.19 22.43
C ARG A 83 6.42 29.00 21.79
N ASN A 84 7.07 28.30 20.87
CA ASN A 84 6.49 27.16 20.15
C ASN A 84 6.84 25.84 20.84
N ASN A 85 5.91 24.88 20.76
CA ASN A 85 6.03 23.54 21.33
C ASN A 85 5.73 22.50 20.25
N PRO A 86 6.55 21.45 20.09
CA PRO A 86 6.31 20.42 19.07
C PRO A 86 5.07 19.58 19.38
N LEU A 87 4.28 19.31 18.33
CA LEU A 87 3.14 18.40 18.34
C LEU A 87 3.38 17.29 17.31
N LEU A 88 3.63 16.08 17.80
CA LEU A 88 3.73 14.88 16.98
C LEU A 88 2.31 14.46 16.54
N VAL A 89 2.06 14.47 15.23
CA VAL A 89 0.80 14.00 14.67
C VAL A 89 1.05 12.63 14.04
N THR A 90 0.46 11.59 14.64
CA THR A 90 0.68 10.19 14.24
C THR A 90 -0.46 9.28 14.72
N ASP A 91 -0.80 8.27 13.93
CA ASP A 91 -1.71 7.19 14.37
C ASP A 91 -0.99 6.13 15.22
N ASP A 92 0.35 6.16 15.28
CA ASP A 92 1.19 5.27 16.08
C ASP A 92 1.71 5.96 17.35
N ALA A 93 1.01 5.76 18.46
CA ALA A 93 1.43 6.26 19.78
C ALA A 93 2.81 5.72 20.22
N ALA A 94 3.18 4.50 19.81
CA ALA A 94 4.49 3.93 20.13
C ALA A 94 5.61 4.64 19.35
N GLY A 95 5.41 4.93 18.07
CA GLY A 95 6.30 5.76 17.25
C GLY A 95 6.45 7.19 17.79
N GLY A 96 5.33 7.80 18.24
CA GLY A 96 5.34 9.09 18.93
C GLY A 96 6.23 9.08 20.19
N ARG A 97 6.09 8.05 21.05
CA ARG A 97 6.94 7.86 22.22
C ARG A 97 8.41 7.60 21.84
N ALA A 98 8.67 6.75 20.85
CA ALA A 98 10.02 6.39 20.40
C ALA A 98 10.83 7.61 19.93
N VAL A 99 10.18 8.56 19.24
CA VAL A 99 10.80 9.85 18.87
C VAL A 99 11.23 10.66 20.11
N VAL A 100 10.41 10.70 21.16
CA VAL A 100 10.73 11.46 22.38
C VAL A 100 11.77 10.75 23.24
N GLU A 101 11.78 9.42 23.29
CA GLU A 101 12.86 8.64 23.90
C GLU A 101 14.19 8.81 23.14
N GLY A 102 14.16 8.85 21.81
CA GLY A 102 15.32 9.19 20.96
C GLY A 102 15.88 10.59 21.24
N LEU A 103 15.01 11.57 21.48
CA LEU A 103 15.42 12.89 21.96
C LEU A 103 16.02 12.83 23.38
N ALA A 104 15.41 12.09 24.29
CA ALA A 104 15.88 11.96 25.67
C ALA A 104 17.29 11.34 25.73
N ARG A 105 17.60 10.36 24.86
CA ARG A 105 18.96 9.82 24.67
C ARG A 105 19.95 10.90 24.24
N ARG A 106 19.63 11.69 23.21
CA ARG A 106 20.51 12.79 22.73
C ARG A 106 20.76 13.85 23.81
N ILE A 107 19.74 14.22 24.58
CA ILE A 107 19.89 15.15 25.72
C ILE A 107 20.77 14.54 26.82
N ALA A 108 20.62 13.24 27.11
CA ALA A 108 21.41 12.53 28.11
C ALA A 108 22.88 12.38 27.69
N GLY A 109 23.17 12.13 26.41
CA GLY A 109 24.51 12.05 25.82
C GLY A 109 25.16 13.41 25.49
N GLY A 110 24.42 14.52 25.59
CA GLY A 110 24.93 15.87 25.29
C GLY A 110 24.95 16.27 23.81
N GLU A 111 24.41 15.40 22.93
CA GLU A 111 24.25 15.56 21.47
C GLU A 111 23.14 16.57 21.08
N VAL A 112 22.99 17.62 21.87
CA VAL A 112 21.98 18.67 21.66
C VAL A 112 22.62 20.06 21.79
N PRO A 113 22.03 21.10 21.18
CA PRO A 113 22.45 22.49 21.34
C PRO A 113 22.60 22.88 22.82
N ALA A 114 23.56 23.76 23.11
CA ALA A 114 23.99 24.08 24.48
C ALA A 114 22.85 24.50 25.43
N HIS A 115 21.77 25.11 24.93
CA HIS A 115 20.62 25.55 25.71
C HIS A 115 19.58 24.44 26.00
N LEU A 116 19.68 23.27 25.36
CA LEU A 116 18.89 22.06 25.66
C LEU A 116 19.65 21.08 26.56
N ARG A 117 20.96 21.24 26.72
CA ARG A 117 21.77 20.42 27.64
C ARG A 117 21.30 20.59 29.08
N GLY A 118 21.22 19.49 29.83
CA GLY A 118 20.78 19.49 31.23
C GLY A 118 19.27 19.65 31.45
N LYS A 119 18.46 19.75 30.40
CA LYS A 119 16.99 19.62 30.53
C LYS A 119 16.59 18.17 30.79
N ARG A 120 15.39 17.97 31.36
CA ARG A 120 14.75 16.66 31.59
C ARG A 120 13.40 16.60 30.89
N ILE A 121 13.06 15.45 30.32
CA ILE A 121 11.78 15.15 29.67
C ILE A 121 11.01 14.19 30.56
N PHE A 122 9.83 14.63 31.03
CA PHE A 122 8.94 13.84 31.85
C PHE A 122 7.71 13.41 31.04
N ALA A 123 7.51 12.11 30.82
CA ALA A 123 6.32 11.56 30.20
C ALA A 123 5.18 11.48 31.21
N LEU A 124 4.08 12.19 30.96
CA LEU A 124 2.90 12.18 31.82
C LEU A 124 2.08 10.90 31.62
N ASP A 125 1.86 10.16 32.70
CA ASP A 125 0.89 9.07 32.75
C ASP A 125 -0.51 9.63 33.06
N ALA A 126 -1.20 10.06 32.00
CA ALA A 126 -2.56 10.57 32.10
C ALA A 126 -3.55 9.50 32.62
N GLY A 127 -3.30 8.21 32.34
CA GLY A 127 -4.12 7.10 32.83
C GLY A 127 -4.06 6.96 34.35
N ARG A 128 -2.86 7.06 34.93
CA ARG A 128 -2.65 7.06 36.38
C ARG A 128 -3.23 8.30 37.06
N LEU A 129 -3.11 9.48 36.43
CA LEU A 129 -3.69 10.72 36.96
C LEU A 129 -5.23 10.68 36.92
N LEU A 130 -5.83 10.09 35.88
CA LEU A 130 -7.27 9.81 35.80
C LEU A 130 -7.72 8.77 36.83
N ALA A 131 -6.95 7.70 37.03
CA ALA A 131 -7.30 6.62 37.97
C ALA A 131 -7.24 7.04 39.44
N ASP A 132 -6.35 7.98 39.79
CA ASP A 132 -6.23 8.54 41.14
C ASP A 132 -7.22 9.68 41.42
N ALA A 133 -7.90 10.24 40.41
CA ALA A 133 -8.88 11.31 40.58
C ALA A 133 -10.31 10.74 40.70
N GLY A 134 -10.98 10.99 41.82
CA GLY A 134 -12.38 10.59 42.04
C GLY A 134 -13.41 11.35 41.20
N GLY A 135 -12.99 12.44 40.54
CA GLY A 135 -13.82 13.21 39.61
C GLY A 135 -13.07 14.35 38.93
N GLY A 136 -13.72 15.04 38.00
CA GLY A 136 -13.11 16.05 37.12
C GLY A 136 -12.47 17.25 37.82
N GLU A 137 -13.03 17.67 38.96
CA GLU A 137 -12.45 18.76 39.75
C GLU A 137 -11.11 18.32 40.38
N GLU A 138 -11.07 17.13 40.97
CA GLU A 138 -9.85 16.56 41.55
C GLU A 138 -8.79 16.28 40.46
N PHE A 139 -9.22 15.79 39.28
CA PHE A 139 -8.36 15.63 38.11
C PHE A 139 -7.71 16.97 37.70
N GLY A 140 -8.52 18.04 37.60
CA GLY A 140 -8.02 19.39 37.30
C GLY A 140 -7.05 19.90 38.37
N GLN A 141 -7.31 19.66 39.65
CA GLN A 141 -6.42 20.03 40.76
C GLN A 141 -5.08 19.27 40.71
N LYS A 142 -5.10 17.96 40.42
CA LYS A 142 -3.91 17.10 40.28
C LYS A 142 -3.09 17.44 39.02
N PHE A 143 -3.74 17.66 37.88
CA PHE A 143 -3.07 18.12 36.66
C PHE A 143 -2.45 19.51 36.83
N ALA A 144 -3.16 20.45 37.50
CA ALA A 144 -2.60 21.75 37.87
C ALA A 144 -1.41 21.64 38.84
N ALA A 145 -1.34 20.60 39.69
CA ALA A 145 -0.16 20.33 40.52
C ALA A 145 1.05 19.92 39.67
N VAL A 146 0.86 19.04 38.68
CA VAL A 146 1.92 18.68 37.72
C VAL A 146 2.41 19.92 36.95
N LEU A 147 1.51 20.77 36.46
CA LEU A 147 1.90 22.00 35.76
C LEU A 147 2.65 22.99 36.69
N ARG A 148 2.29 23.08 37.98
CA ARG A 148 3.04 23.87 38.97
C ARG A 148 4.46 23.33 39.19
N ASP A 149 4.62 22.01 39.28
CA ASP A 149 5.94 21.37 39.40
C ASP A 149 6.83 21.68 38.19
N VAL A 150 6.31 21.48 36.96
CA VAL A 150 7.04 21.80 35.71
C VAL A 150 7.44 23.28 35.67
N LYS A 151 6.53 24.19 36.04
CA LYS A 151 6.78 25.63 36.11
C LYS A 151 7.87 25.98 37.13
N SER A 152 7.84 25.34 38.30
CA SER A 152 8.83 25.53 39.36
C SER A 152 10.26 25.03 39.00
N ALA A 153 10.38 24.23 37.93
CA ALA A 153 11.65 23.78 37.40
C ALA A 153 12.40 24.88 36.60
N ASP A 154 11.77 26.02 36.32
CA ASP A 154 12.37 27.18 35.62
C ASP A 154 12.94 26.79 34.25
N GLY A 155 12.08 26.24 33.39
CA GLY A 155 12.43 25.82 32.03
C GLY A 155 13.42 24.66 31.92
N ARG A 156 13.79 23.99 33.03
CA ARG A 156 14.64 22.79 33.03
C ARG A 156 13.86 21.49 32.75
N VAL A 157 12.53 21.51 32.86
CA VAL A 157 11.66 20.37 32.53
C VAL A 157 10.88 20.67 31.24
N VAL A 158 10.74 19.64 30.40
CA VAL A 158 9.82 19.57 29.26
C VAL A 158 8.82 18.44 29.56
N LEU A 159 7.53 18.73 29.48
CA LEU A 159 6.47 17.75 29.73
C LEU A 159 6.07 17.05 28.42
N PHE A 160 6.20 15.73 28.35
CA PHE A 160 5.70 14.94 27.22
C PHE A 160 4.28 14.45 27.53
N LEU A 161 3.33 14.80 26.68
CA LEU A 161 1.95 14.31 26.69
C LEU A 161 1.85 13.23 25.61
N GLU A 162 2.07 11.97 26.01
CA GLU A 162 2.16 10.81 25.11
C GLU A 162 0.88 10.52 24.34
N ASN A 163 -0.26 10.87 24.92
CA ASN A 163 -1.54 10.78 24.25
C ASN A 163 -2.46 11.93 24.72
N ILE A 164 -2.51 13.00 23.93
CA ILE A 164 -3.47 14.10 24.15
C ILE A 164 -4.90 13.56 24.03
N ASP A 165 -5.16 12.58 23.17
CA ASP A 165 -6.46 11.92 23.02
C ASP A 165 -6.92 11.29 24.35
N GLY A 166 -5.98 10.82 25.19
CA GLY A 166 -6.25 10.34 26.55
C GLY A 166 -6.77 11.42 27.51
N LEU A 167 -6.28 12.67 27.38
CA LEU A 167 -6.85 13.84 28.06
C LEU A 167 -8.21 14.24 27.47
N LEU A 168 -8.42 13.99 26.18
CA LEU A 168 -9.65 14.27 25.43
C LEU A 168 -10.74 13.19 25.57
N ALA A 169 -10.39 12.02 26.11
CA ALA A 169 -11.24 10.84 26.31
C ALA A 169 -11.70 10.66 27.77
N ALA A 170 -11.55 11.70 28.60
CA ALA A 170 -12.13 11.74 29.94
C ALA A 170 -13.65 11.45 29.91
N ARG A 171 -14.18 10.84 30.98
CA ARG A 171 -15.58 10.36 31.06
C ARG A 171 -16.66 11.45 30.97
N ASP A 172 -16.28 12.72 30.96
CA ASP A 172 -17.16 13.89 30.87
C ASP A 172 -16.42 15.02 30.13
N GLU A 173 -17.08 15.59 29.12
CA GLU A 173 -16.53 16.63 28.23
C GLU A 173 -16.05 17.87 28.99
N ARG A 174 -16.67 18.22 30.12
CA ARG A 174 -16.26 19.37 30.94
C ARG A 174 -14.86 19.19 31.52
N GLN A 175 -14.46 17.95 31.79
CA GLN A 175 -13.18 17.60 32.41
C GLN A 175 -12.05 17.68 31.39
N ALA A 176 -12.28 17.11 30.19
CA ALA A 176 -11.40 17.27 29.04
C ALA A 176 -11.20 18.75 28.70
N ARG A 177 -12.29 19.54 28.67
CA ARG A 177 -12.22 20.97 28.40
C ARG A 177 -11.42 21.74 29.45
N ALA A 178 -11.67 21.51 30.75
CA ALA A 178 -10.94 22.17 31.83
C ALA A 178 -9.43 21.87 31.79
N ALA A 179 -9.03 20.64 31.46
CA ALA A 179 -7.62 20.27 31.32
C ALA A 179 -6.95 20.92 30.11
N LEU A 180 -7.63 20.98 28.96
CA LEU A 180 -7.16 21.73 27.78
C LEU A 180 -7.01 23.22 28.08
N ASP A 181 -7.99 23.84 28.74
CA ASP A 181 -7.95 25.28 29.02
C ASP A 181 -6.85 25.63 30.05
N LEU A 182 -6.61 24.78 31.07
CA LEU A 182 -5.45 24.91 31.97
C LEU A 182 -4.11 24.80 31.22
N LEU A 183 -3.99 23.82 30.31
CA LEU A 183 -2.80 23.64 29.48
C LEU A 183 -2.60 24.86 28.55
N ALA A 184 -3.68 25.33 27.90
CA ALA A 184 -3.69 26.48 27.01
C ALA A 184 -3.15 27.74 27.69
N VAL A 185 -3.59 27.99 28.93
CA VAL A 185 -3.17 29.16 29.72
C VAL A 185 -1.67 29.12 30.03
N GLU A 186 -1.13 28.01 30.53
CA GLU A 186 0.28 27.94 30.94
C GLU A 186 1.25 27.84 29.74
N VAL A 187 0.82 27.23 28.64
CA VAL A 187 1.54 27.21 27.35
C VAL A 187 1.51 28.60 26.69
N SER A 188 0.36 29.27 26.66
CA SER A 188 0.23 30.62 26.06
C SER A 188 1.11 31.67 26.75
N ARG A 189 1.30 31.52 28.07
CA ARG A 189 2.19 32.32 28.93
C ARG A 189 3.67 31.95 28.80
N GLY A 190 4.02 30.87 28.10
CA GLY A 190 5.39 30.35 28.02
C GLY A 190 5.94 29.81 29.34
N ALA A 191 5.06 29.54 30.32
CA ALA A 191 5.44 29.08 31.66
C ALA A 191 5.74 27.58 31.72
N VAL A 192 5.25 26.82 30.74
CA VAL A 192 5.44 25.37 30.58
C VAL A 192 5.91 25.09 29.15
N ARG A 193 6.90 24.21 29.01
CA ARG A 193 7.31 23.63 27.73
C ARG A 193 6.77 22.22 27.62
N LEU A 194 6.22 21.87 26.46
CA LEU A 194 5.71 20.53 26.21
C LEU A 194 6.19 19.93 24.89
N ILE A 195 6.05 18.62 24.80
CA ILE A 195 5.95 17.86 23.55
C ILE A 195 4.59 17.18 23.60
N GLY A 196 3.76 17.34 22.58
CA GLY A 196 2.47 16.65 22.47
C GLY A 196 2.56 15.49 21.47
N ALA A 197 1.77 14.44 21.68
CA ALA A 197 1.41 13.47 20.64
C ALA A 197 -0.12 13.32 20.58
N VAL A 198 -0.65 13.25 19.35
CA VAL A 198 -2.10 13.27 19.06
C VAL A 198 -2.37 12.47 17.78
N SER A 199 -3.50 11.77 17.71
CA SER A 199 -3.94 11.17 16.44
C SER A 199 -4.45 12.25 15.47
N PRO A 200 -4.25 12.11 14.15
CA PRO A 200 -4.88 12.96 13.13
C PRO A 200 -6.39 13.17 13.35
N ALA A 201 -7.11 12.13 13.75
CA ALA A 201 -8.55 12.20 13.99
C ALA A 201 -8.91 13.06 15.21
N ALA A 202 -8.20 12.90 16.34
CA ALA A 202 -8.44 13.70 17.55
C ALA A 202 -7.92 15.14 17.42
N PHE A 203 -6.88 15.36 16.60
CA PHE A 203 -6.37 16.69 16.28
C PHE A 203 -7.46 17.58 15.69
N GLU A 204 -8.05 17.17 14.56
CA GLU A 204 -9.09 17.93 13.86
C GLU A 204 -10.37 18.11 14.70
N LEU A 205 -10.80 17.05 15.39
CA LEU A 205 -12.08 17.05 16.10
C LEU A 205 -12.08 17.87 17.41
N LYS A 206 -10.93 18.03 18.07
CA LYS A 206 -10.88 18.57 19.45
C LYS A 206 -9.73 19.54 19.74
N LEU A 207 -8.55 19.38 19.14
CA LEU A 207 -7.39 20.24 19.43
C LEU A 207 -7.32 21.45 18.48
N ALA A 208 -7.62 21.25 17.19
CA ALA A 208 -7.62 22.28 16.15
C ALA A 208 -8.65 23.41 16.40
N GLN A 209 -9.66 23.15 17.23
CA GLN A 209 -10.68 24.12 17.66
C GLN A 209 -10.24 25.02 18.82
N ASN A 210 -9.05 24.82 19.40
CA ASN A 210 -8.51 25.64 20.49
C ASN A 210 -7.37 26.54 20.00
N GLU A 211 -7.72 27.72 19.49
CA GLU A 211 -6.78 28.70 18.92
C GLU A 211 -5.63 29.11 19.87
N ALA A 212 -5.85 29.10 21.18
CA ALA A 212 -4.82 29.41 22.17
C ALA A 212 -3.74 28.30 22.28
N LEU A 213 -4.10 27.04 22.04
CA LEU A 213 -3.14 25.94 21.92
C LEU A 213 -2.54 25.90 20.51
N LYS A 214 -3.37 25.99 19.48
CA LYS A 214 -2.95 25.93 18.06
C LYS A 214 -1.86 26.94 17.73
N SER A 215 -2.01 28.20 18.16
CA SER A 215 -1.01 29.28 17.99
C SER A 215 0.31 29.07 18.76
N ARG A 216 0.44 28.00 19.55
CA ARG A 216 1.64 27.64 20.33
C ARG A 216 2.18 26.24 20.03
N LEU A 217 1.47 25.46 19.21
CA LEU A 217 1.85 24.11 18.80
C LEU A 217 2.40 24.18 17.37
N GLN A 218 3.49 23.44 17.11
CA GLN A 218 4.06 23.29 15.79
C GLN A 218 4.00 21.82 15.40
N GLU A 219 3.17 21.54 14.40
CA GLU A 219 2.90 20.19 13.89
C GLU A 219 4.15 19.54 13.29
N ILE A 220 4.33 18.25 13.60
CA ILE A 220 5.35 17.37 13.07
C ILE A 220 4.65 16.05 12.75
N TYR A 221 4.28 15.87 11.48
CA TYR A 221 3.72 14.63 10.99
C TYR A 221 4.83 13.57 10.92
N LEU A 222 4.68 12.47 11.65
CA LEU A 222 5.64 11.35 11.57
C LEU A 222 5.35 10.45 10.36
N ASP A 223 4.09 10.41 9.93
CA ASP A 223 3.55 9.46 8.95
C ASP A 223 3.31 10.06 7.55
N ARG A 224 3.82 11.28 7.26
CA ARG A 224 3.72 11.92 5.93
C ARG A 224 5.09 12.06 5.25
N PRO A 225 5.21 11.79 3.93
CA PRO A 225 6.40 12.12 3.15
C PRO A 225 6.53 13.65 2.92
N GLU A 226 7.73 14.11 2.56
CA GLU A 226 8.03 15.53 2.40
C GLU A 226 7.28 16.16 1.21
N GLN A 227 6.42 17.14 1.49
CA GLN A 227 5.97 18.10 0.48
C GLN A 227 6.96 19.26 0.42
N SER A 228 7.35 19.64 -0.79
CA SER A 228 8.25 20.76 -1.07
C SER A 228 7.68 22.08 -0.54
N ALA A 229 8.44 22.80 0.27
CA ALA A 229 8.09 24.14 0.73
C ALA A 229 8.24 25.16 -0.42
N GLN A 230 7.16 25.39 -1.16
CA GLN A 230 6.94 26.55 -2.03
C GLN A 230 5.52 27.08 -1.77
N ALA A 231 5.34 28.40 -1.94
CA ALA A 231 4.11 29.19 -1.69
C ALA A 231 3.84 29.71 -0.26
N GLU A 232 4.77 30.51 0.27
CA GLU A 232 4.45 31.74 1.02
C GLU A 232 5.38 32.86 0.54
N ASP A 233 4.97 33.59 -0.52
CA ASP A 233 5.36 34.97 -0.89
C ASP A 233 4.93 35.25 -2.35
N GLU A 234 3.64 35.51 -2.55
CA GLU A 234 3.15 36.28 -3.72
C GLU A 234 2.53 37.58 -3.22
N ASP A 235 3.34 38.64 -3.15
CA ASP A 235 2.82 40.00 -3.28
C ASP A 235 3.94 40.98 -3.70
N LYS A 236 3.61 41.91 -4.61
CA LYS A 236 4.49 42.93 -5.24
C LYS A 236 5.49 42.46 -6.30
N ALA A 237 5.00 42.43 -7.54
CA ALA A 237 5.77 42.91 -8.68
C ALA A 237 5.31 44.33 -9.01
N GLU A 238 6.21 45.34 -8.98
CA GLU A 238 6.12 46.48 -9.89
C GLU A 238 7.42 47.29 -9.99
N SER A 239 7.61 47.89 -11.16
CA SER A 239 8.67 48.82 -11.58
C SER A 239 10.06 48.25 -11.91
N SER A 240 10.71 48.96 -12.83
CA SER A 240 11.69 48.47 -13.79
C SER A 240 13.00 49.27 -13.75
N ASP A 241 13.90 48.88 -14.66
CA ASP A 241 14.93 49.71 -15.31
C ASP A 241 16.34 49.84 -14.68
N GLU A 242 17.24 49.20 -15.44
CA GLU A 242 18.54 49.72 -15.92
C GLU A 242 19.84 49.69 -15.08
N ALA A 243 20.91 49.48 -15.87
CA ALA A 243 22.31 49.90 -15.70
C ALA A 243 23.31 49.05 -14.86
N ASP A 244 23.94 48.11 -15.58
CA ASP A 244 25.39 48.15 -15.91
C ASP A 244 26.48 47.68 -14.90
N SER A 245 27.63 47.31 -15.48
CA SER A 245 28.97 47.06 -14.93
C SER A 245 29.32 45.70 -14.29
N SER A 246 29.87 44.83 -15.14
CA SER A 246 31.19 44.15 -15.03
C SER A 246 31.70 43.51 -13.72
N ASP A 247 32.33 42.33 -13.91
CA ASP A 247 33.46 41.76 -13.15
C ASP A 247 33.22 41.16 -11.75
N LYS A 248 32.83 39.87 -11.71
CA LYS A 248 33.79 38.75 -11.50
C LYS A 248 33.09 37.39 -11.34
N GLU A 249 33.51 36.42 -12.14
CA GLU A 249 33.24 35.00 -11.86
C GLU A 249 34.05 34.53 -10.64
N GLN A 250 33.38 33.94 -9.65
CA GLN A 250 34.01 32.95 -8.80
C GLN A 250 32.97 31.90 -8.38
N SER A 251 33.15 30.68 -8.88
CA SER A 251 32.19 29.57 -8.75
C SER A 251 32.02 29.13 -7.29
N GLY A 252 30.81 29.29 -6.76
CA GLY A 252 30.41 28.85 -5.42
C GLY A 252 30.20 27.34 -5.30
N ALA A 253 31.22 26.53 -5.61
CA ALA A 253 31.21 25.11 -5.27
C ALA A 253 31.39 24.93 -3.76
N ALA A 254 30.48 24.19 -3.11
CA ALA A 254 30.64 23.84 -1.69
C ALA A 254 31.90 22.98 -1.49
N PRO A 255 32.68 23.17 -0.41
CA PRO A 255 33.88 22.37 -0.17
C PRO A 255 33.52 20.90 0.02
N PHE A 256 34.30 20.01 -0.62
CA PHE A 256 34.13 18.57 -0.55
C PHE A 256 34.24 18.05 0.90
N VAL A 257 33.32 17.15 1.29
CA VAL A 257 33.27 16.55 2.63
C VAL A 257 33.34 15.02 2.51
N GLY A 258 34.38 14.41 3.06
CA GLY A 258 34.56 12.96 3.11
C GLY A 258 35.98 12.52 2.77
N ASP A 259 36.17 11.22 2.65
CA ASP A 259 37.44 10.64 2.21
C ASP A 259 37.58 10.70 0.68
N LYS A 260 38.82 10.82 0.21
CA LYS A 260 39.14 10.86 -1.24
C LYS A 260 38.90 9.55 -2.00
N ILE A 261 38.69 8.42 -1.32
CA ILE A 261 38.48 7.11 -1.94
C ILE A 261 37.14 6.55 -1.47
N ALA A 262 36.25 6.24 -2.42
CA ALA A 262 34.95 5.64 -2.15
C ALA A 262 35.06 4.31 -1.36
N PRO A 263 34.07 3.94 -0.52
CA PRO A 263 34.16 2.77 0.35
C PRO A 263 34.34 1.44 -0.40
N ASP A 264 33.61 1.26 -1.50
CA ASP A 264 33.68 0.09 -2.40
C ASP A 264 35.03 -0.03 -3.11
N LEU A 265 35.57 1.11 -3.56
CA LEU A 265 36.92 1.16 -4.13
C LEU A 265 38.00 0.85 -3.08
N ARG A 266 37.80 1.23 -1.81
CA ARG A 266 38.72 0.92 -0.71
C ARG A 266 38.73 -0.58 -0.38
N GLU A 267 37.57 -1.21 -0.38
CA GLU A 267 37.45 -2.66 -0.23
C GLU A 267 38.18 -3.39 -1.38
N ALA A 268 37.96 -2.96 -2.62
CA ALA A 268 38.65 -3.49 -3.80
C ALA A 268 40.18 -3.31 -3.75
N VAL A 269 40.69 -2.20 -3.19
CA VAL A 269 42.14 -1.96 -2.98
C VAL A 269 42.70 -2.80 -1.83
N SER A 270 41.88 -3.18 -0.84
CA SER A 270 42.31 -4.04 0.28
C SER A 270 42.42 -5.53 -0.10
N GLY A 271 41.68 -5.97 -1.12
CA GLY A 271 41.88 -7.26 -1.76
C GLY A 271 43.15 -7.25 -2.63
N ALA A 272 44.10 -8.16 -2.34
CA ALA A 272 45.42 -8.18 -2.97
C ALA A 272 45.41 -8.66 -4.46
N GLY A 273 44.79 -7.89 -5.34
CA GLY A 273 44.69 -8.17 -6.78
C GLY A 273 45.50 -7.19 -7.64
N THR A 274 46.20 -7.71 -8.65
CA THR A 274 46.87 -6.91 -9.71
C THR A 274 45.91 -6.45 -10.81
N SER A 275 44.60 -6.50 -10.55
CA SER A 275 43.55 -6.19 -11.52
C SER A 275 43.53 -4.70 -11.87
N ARG A 276 43.19 -4.39 -13.13
CA ARG A 276 42.85 -3.03 -13.56
C ARG A 276 41.39 -2.74 -13.20
N VAL A 277 41.10 -1.49 -12.89
CA VAL A 277 39.77 -1.02 -12.50
C VAL A 277 39.46 0.28 -13.23
N SER A 278 38.24 0.40 -13.74
CA SER A 278 37.70 1.64 -14.31
C SER A 278 37.15 2.52 -13.20
N LEU A 279 37.56 3.79 -13.19
CA LEU A 279 37.29 4.76 -12.12
C LEU A 279 36.81 6.09 -12.70
N ILE A 280 35.98 6.80 -11.94
CA ILE A 280 35.74 8.23 -12.13
C ILE A 280 36.66 9.00 -11.18
N LEU A 281 37.57 9.77 -11.76
CA LEU A 281 38.46 10.69 -11.07
C LEU A 281 37.80 12.08 -11.07
N GLN A 282 37.51 12.62 -9.90
CA GLN A 282 37.01 13.99 -9.70
C GLN A 282 38.11 14.89 -9.11
N GLY A 283 38.22 16.11 -9.60
CA GLY A 283 39.29 17.04 -9.22
C GLY A 283 39.00 18.50 -9.55
N ASP A 284 39.55 19.38 -8.72
CA ASP A 284 39.55 20.83 -8.88
C ASP A 284 40.53 21.30 -9.96
N ASP A 285 41.64 20.59 -10.14
CA ASP A 285 42.54 20.74 -11.29
C ASP A 285 43.04 19.39 -11.81
N LEU A 286 42.26 18.77 -12.70
CA LEU A 286 42.67 17.55 -13.42
C LEU A 286 43.71 17.80 -14.52
N LYS A 287 44.07 19.06 -14.79
CA LYS A 287 45.14 19.44 -15.73
C LYS A 287 46.49 19.58 -15.02
N ASN A 288 46.51 19.54 -13.68
CA ASN A 288 47.70 19.54 -12.84
C ASN A 288 48.75 18.50 -13.29
N PRO A 289 50.01 18.90 -13.55
CA PRO A 289 51.07 17.99 -13.98
C PRO A 289 51.26 16.79 -13.04
N SER A 290 51.12 16.98 -11.72
CA SER A 290 51.33 15.90 -10.74
C SER A 290 50.30 14.76 -10.85
N VAL A 291 49.08 15.07 -11.29
CA VAL A 291 48.03 14.09 -11.57
C VAL A 291 48.27 13.43 -12.93
N ARG A 292 48.52 14.23 -13.97
CA ARG A 292 48.71 13.74 -15.34
C ARG A 292 49.93 12.84 -15.49
N ASP A 293 51.05 13.19 -14.86
CA ASP A 293 52.29 12.41 -14.97
C ASP A 293 52.24 11.14 -14.10
N TYR A 294 51.53 11.17 -12.96
CA TYR A 294 51.26 9.96 -12.18
C TYR A 294 50.36 8.97 -12.93
N LEU A 295 49.30 9.45 -13.59
CA LEU A 295 48.43 8.61 -14.42
C LEU A 295 49.18 7.98 -15.59
N LYS A 296 50.04 8.73 -16.29
CA LYS A 296 50.94 8.19 -17.34
C LYS A 296 51.90 7.14 -16.78
N ALA A 297 52.59 7.45 -15.68
CA ALA A 297 53.57 6.54 -15.06
C ALA A 297 52.91 5.24 -14.56
N SER A 298 51.66 5.31 -14.11
CA SER A 298 50.86 4.15 -13.67
C SER A 298 50.25 3.33 -14.82
N GLY A 299 50.49 3.71 -16.09
CA GLY A 299 49.92 3.04 -17.25
C GLY A 299 48.39 3.13 -17.32
N ALA A 300 47.82 4.23 -16.84
CA ALA A 300 46.38 4.49 -16.91
C ALA A 300 45.93 4.66 -18.36
N ARG A 301 44.76 4.12 -18.70
CA ARG A 301 44.04 4.42 -19.93
C ARG A 301 43.01 5.50 -19.63
N PHE A 302 42.86 6.46 -20.53
CA PHE A 302 41.90 7.56 -20.37
C PHE A 302 40.60 7.22 -21.11
N GLY A 303 39.47 7.33 -20.41
CA GLY A 303 38.13 7.29 -20.99
C GLY A 303 37.62 8.70 -21.31
N GLY A 304 36.30 8.91 -21.22
CA GLY A 304 35.69 10.22 -21.43
C GLY A 304 36.18 11.28 -20.43
N SER A 305 36.44 12.49 -20.92
CA SER A 305 36.70 13.68 -20.09
C SER A 305 35.41 14.48 -19.93
N PHE A 306 35.18 14.98 -18.72
CA PHE A 306 34.00 15.76 -18.34
C PHE A 306 34.46 17.10 -17.75
N ASP A 307 35.17 17.90 -18.55
CA ASP A 307 35.81 19.16 -18.14
C ASP A 307 34.88 20.10 -17.36
N ALA A 308 33.61 20.21 -17.76
CA ALA A 308 32.60 21.06 -17.10
C ALA A 308 32.15 20.55 -15.72
N LEU A 309 32.42 19.28 -15.39
CA LEU A 309 32.08 18.64 -14.12
C LEU A 309 33.33 18.39 -13.24
N GLY A 310 34.52 18.82 -13.68
CA GLY A 310 35.77 18.52 -12.99
C GLY A 310 36.05 17.02 -12.87
N ALA A 311 35.66 16.20 -13.87
CA ALA A 311 35.76 14.76 -13.82
C ALA A 311 36.40 14.14 -15.08
N GLN A 312 37.01 12.96 -14.92
CA GLN A 312 37.66 12.19 -15.99
C GLN A 312 37.52 10.70 -15.69
N ALA A 313 37.03 9.90 -16.64
CA ALA A 313 37.07 8.45 -16.55
C ALA A 313 38.51 7.94 -16.81
N VAL A 314 39.02 7.05 -15.96
CA VAL A 314 40.37 6.47 -16.05
C VAL A 314 40.37 4.98 -15.66
N GLU A 315 41.08 4.15 -16.41
CA GLU A 315 41.28 2.72 -16.10
C GLU A 315 42.73 2.48 -15.68
N LEU A 316 42.99 2.18 -14.41
CA LEU A 316 44.33 1.97 -13.84
C LEU A 316 44.42 0.72 -12.95
N PRO A 317 45.63 0.19 -12.66
CA PRO A 317 45.81 -0.89 -11.69
C PRO A 317 45.35 -0.48 -10.29
N LEU A 318 44.71 -1.39 -9.54
CA LEU A 318 44.28 -1.16 -8.15
C LEU A 318 45.42 -0.64 -7.24
N SER A 319 46.64 -1.11 -7.46
CA SER A 319 47.84 -0.68 -6.73
C SER A 319 48.20 0.81 -6.90
N ALA A 320 47.72 1.48 -7.96
CA ALA A 320 47.98 2.90 -8.22
C ALA A 320 46.89 3.83 -7.64
N VAL A 321 45.77 3.29 -7.13
CA VAL A 321 44.63 4.09 -6.66
C VAL A 321 44.98 4.93 -5.43
N ALA A 322 45.68 4.34 -4.45
CA ALA A 322 46.09 5.05 -3.24
C ALA A 322 47.02 6.24 -3.54
N GLY A 323 48.06 6.03 -4.36
CA GLY A 323 49.00 7.08 -4.75
C GLY A 323 48.47 8.11 -5.74
N LEU A 324 47.27 7.87 -6.32
CA LEU A 324 46.50 8.87 -7.07
C LEU A 324 45.71 9.78 -6.11
N ALA A 325 45.07 9.21 -5.08
CA ALA A 325 44.30 9.98 -4.09
C ALA A 325 45.16 11.01 -3.33
N GLU A 326 46.43 10.69 -3.07
CA GLU A 326 47.39 11.57 -2.40
C GLU A 326 47.75 12.85 -3.20
N ARG A 327 47.42 12.92 -4.50
CA ARG A 327 47.80 14.06 -5.36
C ARG A 327 46.98 15.32 -5.06
N GLN A 328 47.64 16.48 -5.22
CA GLN A 328 46.97 17.78 -5.27
C GLN A 328 46.29 17.91 -6.65
N GLY A 329 45.04 18.38 -6.68
CA GLY A 329 44.17 18.32 -7.87
C GLY A 329 43.16 17.17 -7.85
N VAL A 330 43.23 16.23 -6.90
CA VAL A 330 42.27 15.11 -6.75
C VAL A 330 41.35 15.34 -5.55
N LEU A 331 40.05 15.43 -5.82
CA LEU A 331 39.00 15.56 -4.80
C LEU A 331 38.46 14.18 -4.39
N HIS A 332 38.09 13.33 -5.35
CA HIS A 332 37.50 12.02 -5.06
C HIS A 332 37.76 10.99 -6.18
N LEU A 333 37.83 9.71 -5.78
CA LEU A 333 37.96 8.54 -6.65
C LEU A 333 36.82 7.57 -6.32
N SER A 334 36.03 7.22 -7.34
CA SER A 334 34.97 6.22 -7.27
C SER A 334 35.08 5.22 -8.42
N LEU A 335 34.44 4.05 -8.29
CA LEU A 335 34.31 3.10 -9.40
C LEU A 335 33.52 3.72 -10.56
N ASP A 336 33.95 3.47 -11.79
CA ASP A 336 33.15 3.68 -12.99
C ASP A 336 32.14 2.53 -13.07
N ARG A 337 31.03 2.69 -12.34
CA ARG A 337 30.04 1.64 -12.13
C ARG A 337 29.25 1.42 -13.41
N ALA A 338 29.19 0.18 -13.88
CA ALA A 338 28.32 -0.20 -14.98
C ALA A 338 26.86 0.16 -14.63
N MET A 339 26.25 1.02 -15.44
CA MET A 339 24.83 1.31 -15.38
C MET A 339 24.11 0.43 -16.41
N SER A 340 23.27 -0.50 -15.94
CA SER A 340 22.23 -1.10 -16.76
C SER A 340 21.06 -0.12 -16.91
N ALA A 341 20.36 -0.17 -18.04
CA ALA A 341 19.05 0.45 -18.12
C ALA A 341 18.12 -0.23 -17.10
N LEU A 342 17.42 0.56 -16.29
CA LEU A 342 16.30 0.10 -15.48
C LEU A 342 15.04 0.27 -16.36
N ASP A 343 14.85 -0.68 -17.28
CA ASP A 343 13.71 -0.76 -18.20
C ASP A 343 12.49 -1.46 -17.54
N ASP A 344 12.35 -1.34 -16.22
CA ASP A 344 11.30 -2.00 -15.43
C ASP A 344 9.99 -1.19 -15.50
N GLY A 345 8.89 -1.89 -15.77
CA GLY A 345 7.60 -1.24 -16.00
C GLY A 345 6.78 -1.12 -14.73
N HIS A 346 6.50 0.10 -14.27
CA HIS A 346 5.82 0.42 -13.00
C HIS A 346 4.74 -0.59 -12.54
N VAL A 347 3.82 -1.01 -13.43
CA VAL A 347 2.78 -1.99 -13.11
C VAL A 347 3.35 -3.37 -12.77
N ALA A 348 4.35 -3.84 -13.52
CA ALA A 348 5.05 -5.09 -13.25
C ALA A 348 5.98 -4.97 -12.02
N THR A 349 6.61 -3.80 -11.82
CA THR A 349 7.44 -3.49 -10.65
C THR A 349 6.62 -3.51 -9.36
N THR A 350 5.61 -2.65 -9.24
CA THR A 350 4.79 -2.47 -8.02
C THR A 350 3.97 -3.71 -7.67
N THR A 351 3.59 -4.54 -8.65
CA THR A 351 2.88 -5.80 -8.38
C THR A 351 3.80 -6.97 -8.04
N GLY A 352 5.11 -6.86 -8.31
CA GLY A 352 6.08 -7.94 -8.16
C GLY A 352 5.99 -8.99 -9.28
N ALA A 353 5.56 -8.60 -10.48
CA ALA A 353 5.58 -9.47 -11.65
C ALA A 353 7.00 -9.63 -12.23
N ASP A 354 7.87 -8.62 -12.08
CA ASP A 354 9.26 -8.68 -12.55
C ASP A 354 10.07 -9.76 -11.81
N GLU A 355 9.78 -9.93 -10.51
CA GLU A 355 10.33 -11.01 -9.68
C GLU A 355 10.03 -12.41 -10.27
N VAL A 356 8.93 -12.61 -11.01
CA VAL A 356 8.62 -13.93 -11.61
C VAL A 356 8.93 -14.01 -13.11
N ALA A 357 9.34 -12.90 -13.72
CA ALA A 357 9.78 -12.82 -15.11
C ALA A 357 11.24 -13.25 -15.32
N SER A 358 11.92 -13.71 -14.27
CA SER A 358 13.28 -14.27 -14.28
C SER A 358 13.37 -15.53 -13.40
N ASP A 359 14.45 -16.29 -13.51
CA ASP A 359 14.69 -17.45 -12.64
C ASP A 359 15.10 -16.98 -11.23
N ILE A 360 14.14 -16.88 -10.30
CA ILE A 360 14.41 -16.44 -8.93
C ILE A 360 14.67 -17.60 -7.96
N THR A 361 15.41 -17.28 -6.89
CA THR A 361 15.68 -18.20 -5.79
C THR A 361 15.00 -17.68 -4.52
N VAL A 362 13.90 -18.32 -4.12
CA VAL A 362 13.07 -17.89 -2.98
C VAL A 362 13.48 -18.60 -1.70
N SER A 363 13.66 -17.83 -0.63
CA SER A 363 13.89 -18.35 0.72
C SER A 363 12.63 -19.03 1.27
N VAL A 364 12.74 -20.30 1.62
CA VAL A 364 11.67 -21.10 2.24
C VAL A 364 12.09 -21.56 3.62
N GLN A 365 11.14 -21.99 4.46
CA GLN A 365 11.48 -22.57 5.76
C GLN A 365 12.27 -23.87 5.51
N SER A 366 13.57 -23.85 5.85
CA SER A 366 14.58 -24.89 5.51
C SER A 366 15.15 -24.86 4.08
N GLY A 367 15.57 -23.69 3.60
CA GLY A 367 16.51 -23.56 2.47
C GLY A 367 16.02 -22.60 1.39
N SER A 368 16.34 -22.89 0.13
CA SER A 368 15.87 -22.13 -1.02
C SER A 368 15.08 -23.00 -2.02
N LEU A 369 14.27 -22.34 -2.83
CA LEU A 369 13.51 -22.89 -3.96
C LEU A 369 13.89 -22.12 -5.22
N ALA A 370 14.34 -22.84 -6.26
CA ALA A 370 14.45 -22.26 -7.60
C ALA A 370 13.06 -22.23 -8.25
N VAL A 371 12.61 -21.04 -8.61
CA VAL A 371 11.37 -20.72 -9.32
C VAL A 371 11.77 -20.48 -10.77
N GLN A 372 11.24 -21.26 -11.71
CA GLN A 372 11.48 -21.03 -13.13
C GLN A 372 10.81 -19.72 -13.57
N LYS A 373 11.42 -19.00 -14.53
CA LYS A 373 10.82 -17.85 -15.23
C LYS A 373 9.42 -18.22 -15.75
N LEU A 374 8.45 -17.35 -15.48
CA LEU A 374 7.08 -17.43 -15.95
C LEU A 374 6.69 -16.17 -16.73
N ASP A 375 5.80 -16.33 -17.70
CA ASP A 375 5.45 -15.31 -18.68
C ASP A 375 4.03 -15.49 -19.27
N GLY A 376 3.26 -16.47 -18.80
CA GLY A 376 1.93 -16.83 -19.29
C GLY A 376 1.92 -17.83 -20.44
N SER A 377 3.09 -18.28 -20.92
CA SER A 377 3.19 -19.17 -22.09
C SER A 377 2.27 -20.38 -22.00
N GLY A 378 1.50 -20.59 -23.07
CA GLY A 378 0.57 -21.72 -23.21
C GLY A 378 -0.79 -21.54 -22.53
N VAL A 379 -1.02 -20.47 -21.77
CA VAL A 379 -2.33 -20.17 -21.15
C VAL A 379 -3.13 -19.22 -22.04
N GLY A 380 -4.41 -19.53 -22.26
CA GLY A 380 -5.37 -18.65 -22.92
C GLY A 380 -6.11 -17.74 -21.95
N ILE A 381 -6.10 -16.44 -22.23
CA ILE A 381 -6.89 -15.40 -21.54
C ILE A 381 -7.96 -14.89 -22.52
N ALA A 382 -9.23 -15.06 -22.17
CA ALA A 382 -10.34 -14.47 -22.91
C ALA A 382 -10.68 -13.09 -22.36
N ILE A 383 -10.61 -12.08 -23.23
CA ILE A 383 -10.96 -10.69 -22.93
C ILE A 383 -12.35 -10.44 -23.52
N LEU A 384 -13.36 -10.20 -22.66
CA LEU A 384 -14.71 -9.86 -23.11
C LEU A 384 -14.92 -8.35 -22.93
N ASP A 385 -14.79 -7.60 -24.03
CA ASP A 385 -14.68 -6.14 -23.98
C ASP A 385 -15.13 -5.48 -25.32
N SER A 386 -14.65 -4.29 -25.67
CA SER A 386 -15.00 -3.52 -26.88
C SER A 386 -14.31 -3.94 -28.18
N GLY A 387 -13.47 -4.98 -28.11
CA GLY A 387 -12.63 -5.48 -29.20
C GLY A 387 -11.15 -5.40 -28.82
N ILE A 388 -10.26 -5.79 -29.74
CA ILE A 388 -8.81 -5.60 -29.58
C ILE A 388 -8.23 -5.17 -30.93
N TYR A 389 -7.40 -4.12 -30.93
CA TYR A 389 -6.58 -3.77 -32.09
C TYR A 389 -5.39 -4.75 -32.24
N ALA A 390 -5.68 -5.93 -32.80
CA ALA A 390 -4.76 -7.08 -32.87
C ALA A 390 -3.46 -6.85 -33.67
N ALA A 391 -3.38 -5.75 -34.43
CA ALA A 391 -2.18 -5.32 -35.15
C ALA A 391 -1.21 -4.47 -34.29
N HIS A 392 -1.61 -4.06 -33.08
CA HIS A 392 -0.74 -3.34 -32.16
C HIS A 392 0.47 -4.20 -31.75
N ARG A 393 1.67 -3.62 -31.83
CA ARG A 393 2.98 -4.28 -31.59
C ARG A 393 3.08 -4.92 -30.20
N ALA A 394 2.36 -4.40 -29.20
CA ALA A 394 2.27 -5.01 -27.87
C ALA A 394 1.70 -6.45 -27.86
N PHE A 395 0.94 -6.85 -28.89
CA PHE A 395 0.35 -8.19 -29.00
C PHE A 395 1.15 -9.16 -29.86
N LEU A 396 2.27 -8.74 -30.44
CA LEU A 396 3.13 -9.66 -31.19
C LEU A 396 3.75 -10.70 -30.27
N GLY A 397 3.88 -11.93 -30.77
CA GLY A 397 4.71 -12.99 -30.20
C GLY A 397 6.14 -12.90 -30.71
N ARG A 398 7.02 -13.76 -30.15
CA ARG A 398 8.44 -13.84 -30.57
C ARG A 398 8.64 -14.24 -32.03
N ASP A 399 7.63 -14.84 -32.68
CA ASP A 399 7.63 -15.19 -34.11
C ASP A 399 7.10 -14.07 -35.03
N GLY A 400 6.79 -12.89 -34.47
CA GLY A 400 6.25 -11.74 -35.21
C GLY A 400 4.77 -11.87 -35.59
N LYS A 401 4.06 -12.91 -35.13
CA LYS A 401 2.60 -13.04 -35.33
C LYS A 401 1.84 -12.47 -34.14
N SER A 402 0.59 -12.08 -34.34
CA SER A 402 -0.26 -11.65 -33.21
C SER A 402 -0.60 -12.83 -32.30
N ARG A 403 -0.50 -12.62 -30.98
CA ARG A 403 -0.97 -13.53 -29.93
C ARG A 403 -2.48 -13.42 -29.70
N VAL A 404 -3.18 -12.52 -30.41
CA VAL A 404 -4.64 -12.54 -30.54
C VAL A 404 -5.03 -13.70 -31.47
N ILE A 405 -5.07 -14.91 -30.93
CA ILE A 405 -5.24 -16.16 -31.70
C ILE A 405 -6.68 -16.41 -32.15
N TYR A 406 -7.65 -15.70 -31.59
CA TYR A 406 -9.05 -15.76 -31.98
C TYR A 406 -9.73 -14.41 -31.78
N SER A 407 -10.72 -14.10 -32.62
CA SER A 407 -11.53 -12.88 -32.55
C SER A 407 -12.96 -13.16 -33.00
N GLN A 408 -13.95 -12.75 -32.21
CA GLN A 408 -15.37 -12.85 -32.57
C GLN A 408 -16.19 -11.68 -32.03
N ASP A 409 -17.18 -11.23 -32.82
CA ASP A 409 -18.17 -10.22 -32.44
C ASP A 409 -19.46 -10.84 -31.88
N PHE A 410 -19.97 -10.26 -30.81
CA PHE A 410 -21.26 -10.57 -30.19
C PHE A 410 -22.17 -9.34 -30.08
N THR A 411 -21.74 -8.15 -30.54
CA THR A 411 -22.58 -6.94 -30.56
C THR A 411 -23.50 -6.89 -31.79
N GLY A 412 -23.11 -7.56 -32.87
CA GLY A 412 -23.82 -7.52 -34.15
C GLY A 412 -23.38 -6.39 -35.08
N GLU A 413 -22.27 -5.70 -34.78
CA GLU A 413 -21.66 -4.72 -35.69
C GLU A 413 -20.77 -5.39 -36.76
N GLY A 414 -20.50 -6.69 -36.64
CA GLY A 414 -19.81 -7.48 -37.67
C GLY A 414 -18.30 -7.22 -37.73
N ARG A 415 -17.71 -6.75 -36.64
CA ARG A 415 -16.31 -6.30 -36.54
C ARG A 415 -15.68 -6.72 -35.21
N THR A 416 -14.36 -6.89 -35.18
CA THR A 416 -13.63 -7.36 -33.98
C THR A 416 -12.46 -6.47 -33.57
N ASP A 417 -12.18 -5.43 -34.35
CA ASP A 417 -11.30 -4.33 -33.95
C ASP A 417 -11.97 -3.48 -32.86
N ASP A 418 -11.22 -2.51 -32.31
CA ASP A 418 -11.61 -1.77 -31.11
C ASP A 418 -11.82 -0.27 -31.38
N PRO A 419 -12.94 0.13 -32.00
CA PRO A 419 -13.24 1.55 -32.25
C PRO A 419 -13.54 2.35 -30.97
N TYR A 420 -13.74 1.69 -29.82
CA TYR A 420 -13.97 2.36 -28.52
C TYR A 420 -12.64 2.64 -27.79
N GLY A 421 -11.73 1.66 -27.76
CA GLY A 421 -10.34 1.74 -27.26
C GLY A 421 -10.07 0.95 -25.98
N HIS A 422 -11.11 0.67 -25.19
CA HIS A 422 -10.98 0.11 -23.85
C HIS A 422 -10.40 -1.32 -23.85
N GLY A 423 -10.93 -2.21 -24.68
CA GLY A 423 -10.50 -3.62 -24.72
C GLY A 423 -9.02 -3.80 -25.13
N THR A 424 -8.49 -2.92 -25.96
CA THR A 424 -7.07 -2.90 -26.33
C THR A 424 -6.17 -2.55 -25.15
N HIS A 425 -6.54 -1.54 -24.35
CA HIS A 425 -5.82 -1.15 -23.13
C HIS A 425 -5.83 -2.27 -22.09
N VAL A 426 -7.00 -2.86 -21.86
CA VAL A 426 -7.24 -4.02 -20.97
C VAL A 426 -6.38 -5.22 -21.37
N ALA A 427 -6.34 -5.55 -22.67
CA ALA A 427 -5.51 -6.66 -23.18
C ALA A 427 -4.01 -6.38 -23.00
N GLY A 428 -3.57 -5.12 -23.15
CA GLY A 428 -2.19 -4.70 -22.92
C GLY A 428 -1.76 -4.89 -21.46
N LEU A 429 -2.61 -4.52 -20.49
CA LEU A 429 -2.32 -4.73 -19.06
C LEU A 429 -2.24 -6.21 -18.67
N ALA A 430 -3.13 -7.04 -19.25
CA ALA A 430 -3.13 -8.48 -19.00
C ALA A 430 -1.90 -9.17 -19.60
N ALA A 431 -1.55 -8.84 -20.85
CA ALA A 431 -0.68 -9.69 -21.66
C ALA A 431 0.18 -8.94 -22.70
N GLY A 432 0.43 -7.63 -22.56
CA GLY A 432 1.33 -6.87 -23.44
C GLY A 432 2.78 -7.37 -23.37
N ASN A 433 3.44 -7.54 -24.52
CA ASN A 433 4.76 -8.20 -24.63
C ASN A 433 5.97 -7.38 -24.12
N GLY A 434 5.81 -6.09 -23.82
CA GLY A 434 6.92 -5.20 -23.44
C GLY A 434 7.83 -4.74 -24.59
N GLN A 435 7.42 -4.87 -25.86
CA GLN A 435 8.21 -4.39 -27.01
C GLN A 435 8.13 -2.86 -27.25
N ILE A 436 7.33 -2.14 -26.46
CA ILE A 436 7.15 -0.68 -26.55
C ILE A 436 7.96 -0.01 -25.45
N ALA A 437 8.64 1.10 -25.79
CA ALA A 437 9.39 1.94 -24.86
C ALA A 437 10.32 1.15 -23.91
N GLY A 438 11.14 0.26 -24.48
CA GLY A 438 12.17 -0.50 -23.77
C GLY A 438 11.68 -1.70 -22.94
N GLY A 439 10.42 -1.74 -22.52
CA GLY A 439 9.90 -2.73 -21.55
C GLY A 439 8.91 -2.14 -20.56
N VAL A 440 8.89 -0.81 -20.42
CA VAL A 440 8.18 -0.05 -19.38
C VAL A 440 6.67 -0.31 -19.33
N TYR A 441 6.06 -0.76 -20.44
CA TYR A 441 4.62 -1.06 -20.54
C TYR A 441 4.31 -2.55 -20.73
N ARG A 442 5.14 -3.44 -20.17
CA ARG A 442 4.90 -4.88 -20.17
C ARG A 442 3.66 -5.24 -19.32
N GLY A 443 2.77 -6.05 -19.89
CA GLY A 443 1.64 -6.64 -19.16
C GLY A 443 2.07 -7.83 -18.30
N ILE A 444 1.22 -8.27 -17.39
CA ILE A 444 1.60 -9.28 -16.38
C ILE A 444 1.93 -10.65 -16.99
N ALA A 445 1.24 -11.07 -18.06
CA ALA A 445 1.44 -12.36 -18.73
C ALA A 445 1.87 -12.16 -20.21
N PRO A 446 3.10 -11.67 -20.47
CA PRO A 446 3.53 -11.14 -21.78
C PRO A 446 3.58 -12.16 -22.93
N ASN A 447 3.52 -13.47 -22.66
CA ASN A 447 3.46 -14.56 -23.63
C ASN A 447 2.17 -15.40 -23.54
N ALA A 448 1.15 -14.95 -22.80
CA ALA A 448 -0.17 -15.58 -22.84
C ALA A 448 -0.83 -15.42 -24.23
N ASN A 449 -1.69 -16.38 -24.57
CA ASN A 449 -2.55 -16.32 -25.75
C ASN A 449 -3.80 -15.47 -25.43
N ILE A 450 -4.20 -14.60 -26.35
CA ILE A 450 -5.31 -13.67 -26.19
C ILE A 450 -6.48 -14.12 -27.06
N ILE A 451 -7.67 -14.23 -26.47
CA ILE A 451 -8.93 -14.55 -27.15
C ILE A 451 -9.81 -13.31 -27.05
N ASN A 452 -10.02 -12.63 -28.18
CA ASN A 452 -10.80 -11.39 -28.29
C ASN A 452 -12.28 -11.71 -28.50
N LEU A 453 -13.13 -11.44 -27.50
CA LEU A 453 -14.57 -11.69 -27.59
C LEU A 453 -15.31 -10.36 -27.39
N ARG A 454 -15.69 -9.73 -28.48
CA ARG A 454 -16.23 -8.38 -28.46
C ARG A 454 -17.71 -8.39 -28.06
N VAL A 455 -18.00 -7.77 -26.91
CA VAL A 455 -19.35 -7.70 -26.29
C VAL A 455 -19.82 -6.27 -26.04
N LEU A 456 -18.95 -5.27 -26.15
CA LEU A 456 -19.28 -3.84 -26.14
C LEU A 456 -19.15 -3.25 -27.56
N ASP A 457 -20.14 -2.45 -27.96
CA ASP A 457 -20.23 -1.81 -29.28
C ASP A 457 -19.21 -0.67 -29.47
N SER A 458 -19.27 -0.01 -30.63
CA SER A 458 -18.39 1.12 -30.96
C SER A 458 -18.53 2.36 -30.06
N LYS A 459 -19.46 2.34 -29.09
CA LYS A 459 -19.68 3.39 -28.08
C LYS A 459 -19.36 2.90 -26.66
N GLY A 460 -18.89 1.67 -26.49
CA GLY A 460 -18.66 1.03 -25.19
C GLY A 460 -19.94 0.49 -24.54
N THR A 461 -20.98 0.20 -25.32
CA THR A 461 -22.28 -0.29 -24.83
C THR A 461 -22.55 -1.71 -25.29
N GLY A 462 -22.90 -2.61 -24.39
CA GLY A 462 -23.24 -4.01 -24.68
C GLY A 462 -24.70 -4.36 -24.39
N THR A 463 -25.01 -5.65 -24.45
CA THR A 463 -26.25 -6.21 -23.88
C THR A 463 -25.93 -7.47 -23.09
N VAL A 464 -26.75 -7.78 -22.08
CA VAL A 464 -26.67 -9.04 -21.34
C VAL A 464 -26.71 -10.24 -22.30
N SER A 465 -27.53 -10.18 -23.36
CA SER A 465 -27.63 -11.24 -24.36
C SER A 465 -26.33 -11.47 -25.15
N GLY A 466 -25.59 -10.40 -25.47
CA GLY A 466 -24.29 -10.48 -26.15
C GLY A 466 -23.22 -11.09 -25.24
N LEU A 467 -23.16 -10.63 -23.99
CA LEU A 467 -22.25 -11.15 -22.97
C LEU A 467 -22.50 -12.65 -22.70
N LEU A 468 -23.77 -13.07 -22.54
CA LEU A 468 -24.12 -14.48 -22.33
C LEU A 468 -23.75 -15.37 -23.53
N LYS A 469 -23.91 -14.89 -24.76
CA LYS A 469 -23.45 -15.62 -25.97
C LYS A 469 -21.94 -15.81 -25.96
N ALA A 470 -21.18 -14.80 -25.57
CA ALA A 470 -19.72 -14.88 -25.45
C ALA A 470 -19.28 -15.84 -24.31
N LEU A 471 -19.87 -15.75 -23.12
CA LEU A 471 -19.58 -16.66 -22.00
C LEU A 471 -19.92 -18.12 -22.33
N ASN A 472 -21.06 -18.36 -23.01
CA ASN A 472 -21.42 -19.68 -23.52
C ASN A 472 -20.44 -20.19 -24.59
N TRP A 473 -19.98 -19.30 -25.48
CA TRP A 473 -18.94 -19.64 -26.45
C TRP A 473 -17.62 -20.03 -25.75
N VAL A 474 -17.20 -19.30 -24.70
CA VAL A 474 -16.02 -19.68 -23.89
C VAL A 474 -16.22 -21.07 -23.29
N LEU A 475 -17.36 -21.34 -22.68
CA LEU A 475 -17.64 -22.64 -22.05
C LEU A 475 -17.48 -23.79 -23.06
N ALA A 476 -17.98 -23.61 -24.29
CA ALA A 476 -17.83 -24.59 -25.38
C ALA A 476 -16.38 -24.70 -25.92
N ASN A 477 -15.66 -23.59 -26.06
CA ASN A 477 -14.38 -23.53 -26.78
C ASN A 477 -13.13 -23.51 -25.89
N ARG A 478 -13.28 -23.46 -24.56
CA ARG A 478 -12.17 -23.35 -23.60
C ARG A 478 -11.06 -24.39 -23.81
N THR A 479 -11.41 -25.62 -24.15
CA THR A 479 -10.41 -26.69 -24.40
C THR A 479 -9.65 -26.47 -25.70
N ALA A 480 -10.28 -25.93 -26.74
CA ALA A 480 -9.67 -25.73 -28.06
C ALA A 480 -8.58 -24.63 -28.05
N TYR A 481 -8.81 -23.56 -27.28
CA TYR A 481 -7.87 -22.42 -27.17
C TYR A 481 -7.12 -22.38 -25.83
N ASN A 482 -7.21 -23.45 -25.03
CA ASN A 482 -6.73 -23.53 -23.64
C ASN A 482 -7.09 -22.29 -22.79
N ILE A 483 -8.35 -21.83 -22.89
CA ILE A 483 -8.86 -20.71 -22.10
C ILE A 483 -8.96 -21.16 -20.64
N ARG A 484 -8.07 -20.62 -19.80
CA ARG A 484 -8.07 -20.86 -18.35
C ARG A 484 -8.44 -19.63 -17.54
N VAL A 485 -8.39 -18.45 -18.16
CA VAL A 485 -8.76 -17.18 -17.53
C VAL A 485 -9.74 -16.43 -18.43
N VAL A 486 -10.75 -15.82 -17.84
CA VAL A 486 -11.70 -14.89 -18.46
C VAL A 486 -11.61 -13.56 -17.71
N ASN A 487 -11.44 -12.46 -18.44
CA ASN A 487 -11.43 -11.11 -17.88
C ASN A 487 -12.68 -10.35 -18.33
N LEU A 488 -13.46 -9.87 -17.36
CA LEU A 488 -14.62 -9.01 -17.53
C LEU A 488 -14.32 -7.63 -16.94
N SER A 489 -13.74 -6.74 -17.75
CA SER A 489 -13.47 -5.34 -17.39
C SER A 489 -14.70 -4.44 -17.57
N LEU A 490 -15.88 -5.02 -17.35
CA LEU A 490 -17.20 -4.42 -17.53
C LEU A 490 -18.12 -4.87 -16.39
N GLY A 491 -19.20 -4.14 -16.17
CA GLY A 491 -20.20 -4.48 -15.15
C GLY A 491 -21.55 -3.84 -15.43
N MET A 492 -22.54 -4.23 -14.64
CA MET A 492 -23.86 -3.61 -14.58
C MET A 492 -24.32 -3.46 -13.13
N PRO A 493 -25.32 -2.61 -12.83
CA PRO A 493 -25.90 -2.54 -11.49
C PRO A 493 -26.39 -3.92 -11.02
N ALA A 494 -25.92 -4.39 -9.85
CA ALA A 494 -26.37 -5.64 -9.22
C ALA A 494 -27.77 -5.44 -8.60
N VAL A 495 -28.82 -5.51 -9.43
CA VAL A 495 -30.22 -5.25 -9.01
C VAL A 495 -30.85 -6.47 -8.35
N GLU A 496 -30.65 -7.66 -8.91
CA GLU A 496 -31.12 -8.93 -8.38
C GLU A 496 -30.00 -9.71 -7.69
N SER A 497 -30.33 -10.77 -6.96
CA SER A 497 -29.33 -11.63 -6.31
C SER A 497 -28.49 -12.39 -7.34
N TYR A 498 -27.20 -12.59 -7.05
CA TYR A 498 -26.28 -13.40 -7.87
C TYR A 498 -26.82 -14.82 -8.17
N ARG A 499 -27.74 -15.31 -7.34
CA ARG A 499 -28.42 -16.62 -7.48
C ARG A 499 -29.37 -16.66 -8.67
N ASN A 500 -29.92 -15.52 -9.06
CA ASN A 500 -30.90 -15.37 -10.12
C ASN A 500 -30.28 -14.75 -11.37
N ASP A 501 -29.40 -13.76 -11.20
CA ASP A 501 -28.73 -13.02 -12.28
C ASP A 501 -28.12 -13.99 -13.31
N PRO A 502 -28.53 -13.91 -14.59
CA PRO A 502 -28.11 -14.87 -15.59
C PRO A 502 -26.61 -14.78 -15.91
N VAL A 503 -25.99 -13.60 -15.77
CA VAL A 503 -24.55 -13.39 -15.95
C VAL A 503 -23.78 -14.01 -14.79
N CYS A 504 -24.20 -13.78 -13.55
CA CYS A 504 -23.60 -14.41 -12.37
C CYS A 504 -23.66 -15.94 -12.46
N ARG A 505 -24.79 -16.50 -12.90
CA ARG A 505 -24.95 -17.95 -13.13
C ARG A 505 -24.06 -18.46 -14.27
N ALA A 506 -23.83 -17.68 -15.33
CA ALA A 506 -22.88 -18.03 -16.39
C ALA A 506 -21.42 -17.97 -15.93
N VAL A 507 -21.06 -16.98 -15.10
CA VAL A 507 -19.75 -16.88 -14.45
C VAL A 507 -19.51 -18.06 -13.51
N ARG A 508 -20.51 -18.48 -12.74
CA ARG A 508 -20.45 -19.71 -11.94
C ARG A 508 -20.19 -20.94 -12.80
N ALA A 509 -20.92 -21.12 -13.90
CA ALA A 509 -20.75 -22.27 -14.79
C ALA A 509 -19.33 -22.36 -15.39
N LEU A 510 -18.68 -21.22 -15.65
CA LEU A 510 -17.28 -21.15 -16.07
C LEU A 510 -16.30 -21.52 -14.95
N ALA A 511 -16.52 -21.02 -13.73
CA ALA A 511 -15.72 -21.37 -12.55
C ALA A 511 -15.79 -22.87 -12.23
N ASP A 512 -17.01 -23.44 -12.27
CA ASP A 512 -17.24 -24.88 -12.07
C ASP A 512 -16.59 -25.72 -13.19
N ALA A 513 -16.54 -25.18 -14.42
CA ALA A 513 -15.85 -25.78 -15.56
C ALA A 513 -14.31 -25.59 -15.57
N GLY A 514 -13.73 -25.01 -14.51
CA GLY A 514 -12.28 -24.88 -14.28
C GLY A 514 -11.63 -23.62 -14.86
N VAL A 515 -12.42 -22.59 -15.19
CA VAL A 515 -11.95 -21.31 -15.73
C VAL A 515 -11.94 -20.24 -14.62
N VAL A 516 -10.84 -19.54 -14.43
CA VAL A 516 -10.75 -18.40 -13.51
C VAL A 516 -11.48 -17.21 -14.15
N VAL A 517 -12.59 -16.76 -13.57
CA VAL A 517 -13.28 -15.55 -14.03
C VAL A 517 -12.91 -14.37 -13.14
N VAL A 518 -12.28 -13.37 -13.73
CA VAL A 518 -11.83 -12.13 -13.09
C VAL A 518 -12.73 -10.98 -13.54
N VAL A 519 -13.23 -10.20 -12.59
CA VAL A 519 -14.28 -9.19 -12.84
C VAL A 519 -13.92 -7.87 -12.15
N ALA A 520 -14.15 -6.75 -12.83
CA ALA A 520 -14.05 -5.42 -12.25
C ALA A 520 -15.12 -5.21 -11.15
N ALA A 521 -14.77 -4.58 -10.02
CA ALA A 521 -15.72 -4.33 -8.94
C ALA A 521 -16.79 -3.26 -9.25
N GLY A 522 -16.53 -2.39 -10.24
CA GLY A 522 -17.30 -1.18 -10.53
C GLY A 522 -16.61 0.10 -10.05
N ASN A 523 -17.07 1.26 -10.52
CA ASN A 523 -16.41 2.55 -10.28
C ASN A 523 -17.30 3.58 -9.54
N ASP A 524 -18.31 3.10 -8.80
CA ASP A 524 -19.29 3.89 -8.05
C ASP A 524 -18.95 4.06 -6.56
N GLY A 525 -17.66 3.95 -6.21
CA GLY A 525 -17.18 4.00 -4.84
C GLY A 525 -17.38 5.33 -4.10
N LYS A 526 -17.72 6.42 -4.81
CA LYS A 526 -17.91 7.76 -4.23
C LYS A 526 -19.10 8.52 -4.82
N ASP A 527 -19.68 9.44 -4.03
CA ASP A 527 -20.66 10.41 -4.52
C ASP A 527 -19.97 11.59 -5.25
N ALA A 528 -20.78 12.48 -5.84
CA ALA A 528 -20.29 13.67 -6.53
C ALA A 528 -19.57 14.68 -5.60
N ASN A 529 -19.69 14.53 -4.28
CA ASN A 529 -19.02 15.33 -3.25
C ASN A 529 -17.77 14.62 -2.71
N GLY A 530 -17.36 13.48 -3.28
CA GLY A 530 -16.22 12.68 -2.84
C GLY A 530 -16.46 11.79 -1.62
N ARG A 531 -17.69 11.68 -1.11
CA ARG A 531 -18.02 10.83 0.04
C ARG A 531 -18.06 9.36 -0.36
N LYS A 532 -17.44 8.48 0.43
CA LYS A 532 -17.46 7.01 0.21
C LYS A 532 -18.90 6.49 0.14
N ILE A 533 -19.22 5.69 -0.88
CA ILE A 533 -20.46 4.91 -1.00
C ILE A 533 -20.10 3.44 -0.80
N TYR A 534 -20.90 2.74 0.00
CA TYR A 534 -20.84 1.29 0.21
C TYR A 534 -22.05 0.63 -0.45
N GLY A 535 -21.91 -0.61 -0.90
CA GLY A 535 -23.01 -1.36 -1.52
C GLY A 535 -23.10 -1.26 -3.04
N GLN A 536 -22.01 -0.88 -3.73
CA GLN A 536 -22.00 -0.57 -5.16
C GLN A 536 -21.16 -1.55 -5.99
N ILE A 537 -21.00 -2.78 -5.53
CA ILE A 537 -20.37 -3.84 -6.31
C ILE A 537 -21.29 -4.18 -7.48
N HIS A 538 -20.77 -4.08 -8.70
CA HIS A 538 -21.50 -4.39 -9.93
C HIS A 538 -21.65 -5.90 -10.14
N SER A 539 -22.67 -6.32 -10.90
CA SER A 539 -22.76 -7.66 -11.48
C SER A 539 -21.87 -7.74 -12.73
N PRO A 540 -21.12 -8.85 -12.96
CA PRO A 540 -21.14 -10.10 -12.19
C PRO A 540 -20.07 -10.17 -11.07
N GLY A 541 -19.60 -9.03 -10.56
CA GLY A 541 -18.63 -8.96 -9.47
C GLY A 541 -19.21 -9.27 -8.08
N ASP A 542 -20.54 -9.37 -7.96
CA ASP A 542 -21.23 -9.82 -6.77
C ASP A 542 -21.28 -11.35 -6.63
N GLU A 543 -21.05 -12.11 -7.72
CA GLU A 543 -20.96 -13.57 -7.70
C GLU A 543 -19.77 -14.08 -6.85
N PRO A 544 -20.01 -14.91 -5.81
CA PRO A 544 -18.94 -15.37 -4.93
C PRO A 544 -17.86 -16.27 -5.58
N SER A 545 -18.10 -16.98 -6.69
CA SER A 545 -17.05 -17.69 -7.45
C SER A 545 -16.23 -16.78 -8.37
N ALA A 546 -16.74 -15.59 -8.71
CA ALA A 546 -15.98 -14.59 -9.44
C ALA A 546 -14.83 -14.07 -8.57
N LEU A 547 -13.68 -13.76 -9.20
CA LEU A 547 -12.59 -13.04 -8.57
C LEU A 547 -12.76 -11.55 -8.86
N THR A 548 -13.36 -10.83 -7.91
CA THR A 548 -13.76 -9.43 -8.07
C THR A 548 -12.65 -8.51 -7.60
N VAL A 549 -12.27 -7.57 -8.47
CA VAL A 549 -11.05 -6.75 -8.30
C VAL A 549 -11.43 -5.28 -8.17
N GLY A 550 -11.11 -4.68 -7.02
CA GLY A 550 -11.13 -3.24 -6.85
C GLY A 550 -9.82 -2.57 -7.29
N ALA A 551 -9.80 -1.24 -7.33
CA ALA A 551 -8.65 -0.47 -7.78
C ALA A 551 -7.86 0.12 -6.62
N SER A 552 -6.54 -0.02 -6.66
CA SER A 552 -5.59 0.74 -5.84
C SER A 552 -4.97 1.88 -6.64
N ASN A 553 -4.60 2.93 -5.93
CA ASN A 553 -3.85 4.07 -6.41
C ASN A 553 -2.42 3.94 -5.89
N THR A 554 -1.48 3.76 -6.82
CA THR A 554 -0.04 3.62 -6.57
C THR A 554 0.70 4.95 -6.60
N PHE A 555 0.01 6.07 -6.84
CA PHE A 555 0.61 7.41 -7.00
C PHE A 555 1.75 7.48 -8.04
N GLY A 556 1.87 6.49 -8.93
CA GLY A 556 2.99 6.36 -9.87
C GLY A 556 4.32 5.91 -9.23
N THR A 557 4.31 5.36 -8.02
CA THR A 557 5.51 4.97 -7.25
C THR A 557 5.66 3.43 -7.17
N ASP A 558 6.86 2.90 -7.34
CA ASP A 558 7.08 1.44 -7.31
C ASP A 558 7.07 0.87 -5.88
N THR A 559 7.33 1.73 -4.89
CA THR A 559 7.16 1.44 -3.47
C THR A 559 5.67 1.28 -3.15
N ARG A 560 5.34 0.33 -2.27
CA ARG A 560 3.96 0.04 -1.85
C ARG A 560 3.59 0.58 -0.48
N ALA A 561 4.41 1.48 0.06
CA ALA A 561 4.24 2.04 1.40
C ALA A 561 3.18 3.16 1.45
N ASP A 562 2.96 3.83 0.32
CA ASP A 562 2.05 4.95 0.09
C ASP A 562 0.74 4.53 -0.61
N ASP A 563 0.65 3.29 -1.11
CA ASP A 563 -0.51 2.74 -1.81
C ASP A 563 -1.84 2.87 -1.04
N THR A 564 -2.89 3.28 -1.74
CA THR A 564 -4.25 3.44 -1.18
C THR A 564 -5.32 2.76 -2.06
N VAL A 565 -6.53 2.52 -1.54
CA VAL A 565 -7.67 2.14 -2.40
C VAL A 565 -8.15 3.39 -3.14
N ALA A 566 -8.23 3.30 -4.47
CA ALA A 566 -8.65 4.42 -5.32
C ALA A 566 -10.06 4.89 -4.94
N THR A 567 -10.30 6.20 -4.97
CA THR A 567 -11.54 6.75 -4.36
C THR A 567 -12.80 6.33 -5.11
N TYR A 568 -12.71 6.12 -6.43
CA TYR A 568 -13.80 5.62 -7.27
C TYR A 568 -14.04 4.11 -7.16
N SER A 569 -13.11 3.30 -6.65
CA SER A 569 -13.28 1.84 -6.60
C SER A 569 -14.55 1.46 -5.82
N SER A 570 -15.46 0.70 -6.44
CA SER A 570 -16.69 0.24 -5.79
C SER A 570 -16.40 -0.58 -4.53
N ARG A 571 -17.29 -0.43 -3.55
CA ARG A 571 -17.15 -0.98 -2.19
C ARG A 571 -18.33 -1.88 -1.86
N GLY A 572 -18.07 -2.99 -1.18
CA GLY A 572 -19.08 -3.91 -0.69
C GLY A 572 -19.94 -3.35 0.46
N PRO A 573 -20.73 -4.18 1.16
CA PRO A 573 -21.07 -5.56 0.76
C PRO A 573 -21.86 -5.61 -0.56
N THR A 574 -22.13 -6.79 -1.11
CA THR A 574 -23.06 -6.91 -2.25
C THR A 574 -24.49 -6.56 -1.83
N ARG A 575 -25.26 -5.96 -2.74
CA ARG A 575 -26.64 -5.49 -2.49
C ARG A 575 -27.71 -6.03 -3.43
N GLY A 576 -27.35 -7.00 -4.27
CA GLY A 576 -28.32 -7.86 -4.94
C GLY A 576 -29.26 -8.51 -3.93
N TYR A 577 -30.52 -8.71 -4.34
CA TYR A 577 -31.55 -9.33 -3.51
C TYR A 577 -32.54 -10.15 -4.33
N TRP A 578 -33.20 -11.08 -3.66
CA TRP A 578 -34.40 -11.75 -4.17
C TRP A 578 -35.59 -11.46 -3.24
N THR A 579 -36.81 -11.62 -3.75
CA THR A 579 -38.04 -11.40 -2.97
C THR A 579 -38.74 -12.74 -2.80
N ASP A 580 -39.16 -13.07 -1.58
CA ASP A 580 -39.90 -14.32 -1.30
C ASP A 580 -41.40 -14.21 -1.58
N LEU A 581 -42.12 -15.32 -1.39
CA LEU A 581 -43.58 -15.41 -1.58
C LEU A 581 -44.39 -14.54 -0.61
N LEU A 582 -43.76 -13.99 0.43
CA LEU A 582 -44.37 -13.07 1.40
C LEU A 582 -44.03 -11.60 1.09
N GLY A 583 -43.27 -11.33 0.02
CA GLY A 583 -42.85 -9.99 -0.37
C GLY A 583 -41.62 -9.46 0.37
N VAL A 584 -40.93 -10.30 1.16
CA VAL A 584 -39.75 -9.89 1.93
C VAL A 584 -38.50 -9.96 1.05
N ARG A 585 -37.67 -8.91 1.10
CA ARG A 585 -36.40 -8.83 0.36
C ARG A 585 -35.26 -9.44 1.16
N HIS A 586 -34.57 -10.41 0.56
CA HIS A 586 -33.41 -11.08 1.10
C HIS A 586 -32.15 -10.63 0.35
N TYR A 587 -31.34 -9.79 1.00
CA TYR A 587 -30.10 -9.23 0.45
C TYR A 587 -28.90 -10.18 0.64
N ASP A 588 -28.04 -10.29 -0.37
CA ASP A 588 -26.91 -11.22 -0.36
C ASP A 588 -25.81 -10.86 0.65
N ASN A 589 -25.52 -9.57 0.79
CA ASN A 589 -24.60 -8.99 1.79
C ASN A 589 -23.18 -9.58 1.83
N LEU A 590 -22.65 -10.08 0.71
CA LEU A 590 -21.33 -10.72 0.64
C LEU A 590 -20.20 -9.70 0.75
N VAL A 591 -19.05 -10.10 1.30
CA VAL A 591 -17.86 -9.24 1.34
C VAL A 591 -17.18 -9.25 -0.03
N LYS A 592 -17.10 -8.06 -0.64
CA LYS A 592 -16.47 -7.80 -1.94
C LYS A 592 -15.86 -6.37 -1.90
N PRO A 593 -14.84 -6.03 -2.73
CA PRO A 593 -14.14 -6.92 -3.67
C PRO A 593 -13.35 -8.03 -2.96
N ASP A 594 -12.83 -8.99 -3.70
CA ASP A 594 -12.01 -10.07 -3.13
C ASP A 594 -10.58 -9.58 -2.81
N LEU A 595 -10.04 -8.71 -3.66
CA LEU A 595 -8.76 -8.00 -3.49
C LEU A 595 -8.76 -6.71 -4.32
N VAL A 596 -7.71 -5.89 -4.19
CA VAL A 596 -7.46 -4.74 -5.08
C VAL A 596 -6.17 -4.91 -5.87
N ALA A 597 -6.04 -4.25 -7.02
CA ALA A 597 -4.80 -4.18 -7.80
C ALA A 597 -4.63 -2.76 -8.36
N PRO A 598 -3.43 -2.35 -8.84
CA PRO A 598 -3.25 -1.04 -9.44
C PRO A 598 -4.32 -0.74 -10.48
N GLY A 599 -4.88 0.46 -10.47
CA GLY A 599 -5.94 0.83 -11.41
C GLY A 599 -6.02 2.32 -11.71
N ASN A 600 -5.14 3.13 -11.12
CA ASN A 600 -5.18 4.58 -11.28
C ASN A 600 -4.10 5.05 -12.27
N LYS A 601 -4.52 5.67 -13.38
CA LYS A 601 -3.66 6.30 -14.39
C LYS A 601 -2.55 5.39 -14.90
N LEU A 602 -2.96 4.23 -15.42
CA LEU A 602 -2.06 3.24 -16.00
C LEU A 602 -1.96 3.44 -17.52
N VAL A 603 -0.73 3.49 -18.02
CA VAL A 603 -0.40 3.55 -19.45
C VAL A 603 -0.46 2.13 -20.03
N SER A 604 -1.18 1.92 -21.12
CA SER A 604 -1.25 0.65 -21.85
C SER A 604 -1.61 0.88 -23.33
N ALA A 605 -1.64 -0.18 -24.13
CA ALA A 605 -1.80 -0.14 -25.59
C ALA A 605 -3.01 0.68 -26.04
N GLU A 606 -2.79 1.61 -26.98
CA GLU A 606 -3.85 2.35 -27.63
C GLU A 606 -4.43 1.58 -28.85
N SER A 607 -5.75 1.68 -29.04
CA SER A 607 -6.37 1.31 -30.32
C SER A 607 -6.37 2.49 -31.29
N ALA A 608 -5.88 2.27 -32.50
CA ALA A 608 -5.76 3.32 -33.52
C ALA A 608 -7.11 4.05 -33.78
N SER A 609 -7.12 5.38 -33.60
CA SER A 609 -8.29 6.23 -33.85
C SER A 609 -9.54 5.88 -33.01
N ASN A 610 -9.36 5.49 -31.75
CA ASN A 610 -10.45 5.10 -30.85
C ASN A 610 -11.34 6.29 -30.37
N LEU A 611 -12.52 5.97 -29.83
CA LEU A 611 -13.50 6.97 -29.39
C LEU A 611 -13.12 7.67 -28.08
N LEU A 612 -12.42 7.00 -27.15
CA LEU A 612 -12.02 7.57 -25.86
C LEU A 612 -11.05 8.75 -26.05
N VAL A 613 -9.97 8.55 -26.83
CA VAL A 613 -8.99 9.57 -27.20
C VAL A 613 -9.62 10.66 -28.07
N LYS A 614 -10.48 10.30 -29.05
CA LYS A 614 -11.23 11.31 -29.84
C LYS A 614 -12.08 12.25 -29.00
N LYS A 615 -12.63 11.78 -27.87
CA LYS A 615 -13.40 12.60 -26.93
C LYS A 615 -12.53 13.30 -25.89
N ASN A 616 -11.39 12.71 -25.53
CA ASN A 616 -10.47 13.20 -24.50
C ASN A 616 -9.02 13.09 -25.02
N PRO A 617 -8.54 14.05 -25.84
CA PRO A 617 -7.22 13.95 -26.48
C PRO A 617 -6.02 14.02 -25.53
N SER A 618 -6.27 14.16 -24.22
CA SER A 618 -5.27 14.11 -23.15
C SER A 618 -5.01 12.69 -22.62
N LEU A 619 -5.73 11.68 -23.12
CA LEU A 619 -5.49 10.27 -22.76
C LEU A 619 -4.37 9.65 -23.59
N ASP A 620 -4.16 10.16 -24.81
CA ASP A 620 -3.08 9.80 -25.73
C ASP A 620 -1.74 10.32 -25.16
N ASP A 621 -0.88 9.38 -24.75
CA ASP A 621 0.42 9.66 -24.12
C ASP A 621 1.53 9.95 -25.15
N LYS A 622 1.27 9.75 -26.46
CA LYS A 622 2.21 10.01 -27.57
C LYS A 622 3.55 9.33 -27.36
N VAL A 623 3.49 8.09 -26.87
CA VAL A 623 4.64 7.21 -26.65
C VAL A 623 5.32 6.92 -27.99
N SER A 624 4.56 6.75 -29.07
CA SER A 624 5.09 6.51 -30.40
C SER A 624 4.35 7.31 -31.47
N PRO A 625 5.01 7.90 -32.47
CA PRO A 625 4.33 8.49 -33.62
C PRO A 625 3.64 7.46 -34.53
N SER A 626 3.79 6.15 -34.24
CA SER A 626 3.17 5.05 -35.00
C SER A 626 1.93 4.52 -34.28
N PRO A 627 0.73 4.53 -34.91
CA PRO A 627 -0.52 4.06 -34.29
C PRO A 627 -0.56 2.57 -33.92
N ASP A 628 0.43 1.78 -34.35
CA ASP A 628 0.60 0.38 -33.95
C ASP A 628 1.46 0.20 -32.69
N SER A 629 1.94 1.29 -32.10
CA SER A 629 2.92 1.31 -31.01
C SER A 629 2.59 2.35 -29.94
N ASP A 630 1.49 3.08 -30.12
CA ASP A 630 1.14 4.21 -29.26
C ASP A 630 0.34 3.76 -28.04
N MET A 631 0.34 4.59 -27.01
CA MET A 631 -0.13 4.20 -25.69
C MET A 631 -1.03 5.28 -25.12
N MET A 632 -1.99 4.86 -24.30
CA MET A 632 -2.90 5.76 -23.61
C MET A 632 -3.05 5.43 -22.13
N THR A 633 -3.35 6.47 -21.36
CA THR A 633 -3.58 6.40 -19.92
C THR A 633 -5.07 6.25 -19.63
N LEU A 634 -5.46 5.21 -18.89
CA LEU A 634 -6.80 5.01 -18.37
C LEU A 634 -6.76 4.68 -16.87
N SER A 635 -7.88 4.86 -16.19
CA SER A 635 -8.06 4.44 -14.80
C SER A 635 -9.33 3.60 -14.62
N GLY A 636 -9.46 2.87 -13.52
CA GLY A 636 -10.68 2.12 -13.20
C GLY A 636 -10.40 0.72 -12.67
N THR A 637 -11.42 0.13 -12.07
CA THR A 637 -11.41 -1.30 -11.71
C THR A 637 -11.27 -2.20 -12.96
N SER A 638 -11.68 -1.69 -14.12
CA SER A 638 -11.45 -2.24 -15.46
C SER A 638 -9.97 -2.38 -15.85
N MET A 639 -9.07 -1.56 -15.28
CA MET A 639 -7.61 -1.67 -15.46
C MET A 639 -6.98 -2.60 -14.40
N SER A 640 -7.60 -2.73 -13.23
CA SER A 640 -7.15 -3.63 -12.16
C SER A 640 -7.46 -5.10 -12.43
N ALA A 641 -8.63 -5.41 -13.00
CA ALA A 641 -9.03 -6.77 -13.38
C ALA A 641 -8.02 -7.48 -14.31
N PRO A 642 -7.53 -6.89 -15.43
CA PRO A 642 -6.61 -7.57 -16.34
C PRO A 642 -5.24 -7.88 -15.72
N ILE A 643 -4.75 -7.06 -14.79
CA ILE A 643 -3.52 -7.33 -14.03
C ILE A 643 -3.68 -8.63 -13.23
N VAL A 644 -4.82 -8.80 -12.57
CA VAL A 644 -5.15 -10.02 -11.81
C VAL A 644 -5.40 -11.21 -12.75
N ALA A 645 -5.99 -10.99 -13.93
CA ALA A 645 -6.17 -12.02 -14.96
C ALA A 645 -4.83 -12.54 -15.51
N GLY A 646 -3.88 -11.64 -15.80
CA GLY A 646 -2.51 -12.02 -16.15
C GLY A 646 -1.82 -12.76 -15.01
N THR A 647 -2.00 -12.32 -13.76
CA THR A 647 -1.46 -13.03 -12.58
C THR A 647 -2.01 -14.46 -12.47
N ALA A 648 -3.31 -14.65 -12.68
CA ALA A 648 -3.93 -15.96 -12.71
C ALA A 648 -3.33 -16.84 -13.82
N ALA A 649 -3.03 -16.27 -15.00
CA ALA A 649 -2.35 -16.98 -16.08
C ALA A 649 -0.92 -17.42 -15.69
N LEU A 650 -0.13 -16.57 -15.01
CA LEU A 650 1.18 -16.97 -14.45
C LEU A 650 1.05 -18.13 -13.45
N MET A 651 0.07 -18.06 -12.53
CA MET A 651 -0.19 -19.14 -11.56
C MET A 651 -0.63 -20.45 -12.23
N LEU A 652 -1.35 -20.38 -13.34
CA LEU A 652 -1.82 -21.52 -14.10
C LEU A 652 -0.75 -22.12 -15.03
N GLN A 653 0.22 -21.32 -15.48
CA GLN A 653 1.46 -21.79 -16.10
C GLN A 653 2.34 -22.50 -15.04
N ALA A 654 2.49 -21.88 -13.86
CA ALA A 654 3.23 -22.42 -12.72
C ALA A 654 2.67 -23.79 -12.26
N ASN A 655 1.34 -23.90 -12.20
CA ASN A 655 0.67 -25.12 -11.77
C ASN A 655 -0.69 -25.26 -12.46
N SER A 656 -0.73 -26.07 -13.52
CA SER A 656 -1.94 -26.24 -14.33
C SER A 656 -3.10 -26.93 -13.60
N GLN A 657 -2.84 -27.56 -12.44
CA GLN A 657 -3.84 -28.27 -11.63
C GLN A 657 -4.61 -27.37 -10.66
N LEU A 658 -4.26 -26.08 -10.54
CA LEU A 658 -5.02 -25.16 -9.69
C LEU A 658 -6.46 -25.01 -10.20
N THR A 659 -7.39 -25.06 -9.25
CA THR A 659 -8.81 -24.73 -9.45
C THR A 659 -9.01 -23.22 -9.35
N PRO A 660 -10.11 -22.65 -9.89
CA PRO A 660 -10.41 -21.23 -9.71
C PRO A 660 -10.50 -20.80 -8.24
N ASN A 661 -11.10 -21.64 -7.39
CA ASN A 661 -11.15 -21.43 -5.93
C ASN A 661 -9.76 -21.37 -5.31
N LEU A 662 -8.83 -22.24 -5.74
CA LEU A 662 -7.48 -22.25 -5.20
C LEU A 662 -6.66 -21.05 -5.70
N VAL A 663 -6.77 -20.67 -6.98
CA VAL A 663 -6.17 -19.43 -7.50
C VAL A 663 -6.65 -18.22 -6.69
N LYS A 664 -7.98 -18.09 -6.53
CA LYS A 664 -8.62 -17.03 -5.73
C LYS A 664 -8.15 -17.01 -4.27
N ALA A 665 -8.07 -18.18 -3.62
CA ALA A 665 -7.61 -18.29 -2.23
C ALA A 665 -6.13 -17.90 -2.05
N LEU A 666 -5.24 -18.36 -2.95
CA LEU A 666 -3.81 -18.03 -2.90
C LEU A 666 -3.55 -16.54 -3.14
N LEU A 667 -4.27 -15.92 -4.09
CA LEU A 667 -4.19 -14.48 -4.34
C LEU A 667 -4.56 -13.69 -3.08
N MET A 668 -5.74 -13.94 -2.51
CA MET A 668 -6.17 -13.28 -1.27
C MET A 668 -5.18 -13.49 -0.11
N TYR A 669 -4.72 -14.72 0.09
CA TYR A 669 -3.82 -15.08 1.20
C TYR A 669 -2.46 -14.35 1.14
N THR A 670 -1.99 -13.98 -0.06
CA THR A 670 -0.68 -13.33 -0.29
C THR A 670 -0.74 -11.82 -0.42
N SER A 671 -1.92 -11.23 -0.63
CA SER A 671 -2.13 -9.78 -0.73
C SER A 671 -1.51 -8.98 0.44
N GLN A 672 -1.09 -7.76 0.16
CA GLN A 672 -0.68 -6.76 1.16
C GLN A 672 -1.92 -6.05 1.71
N GLN A 673 -2.12 -6.01 3.03
CA GLN A 673 -3.16 -5.14 3.61
C GLN A 673 -2.73 -3.67 3.56
N LEU A 674 -3.55 -2.84 2.92
CA LEU A 674 -3.42 -1.39 2.89
C LEU A 674 -3.92 -0.78 4.20
N ARG A 675 -3.18 0.20 4.74
CA ARG A 675 -3.53 0.87 6.01
C ARG A 675 -4.76 1.76 5.83
N GLY A 676 -5.65 1.78 6.83
CA GLY A 676 -6.83 2.66 6.85
C GLY A 676 -8.02 2.20 6.00
N PHE A 677 -7.99 1.02 5.38
CA PHE A 677 -9.08 0.46 4.58
C PHE A 677 -9.65 -0.81 5.20
N ASN A 678 -10.98 -1.01 5.12
CA ASN A 678 -11.63 -2.23 5.61
C ASN A 678 -11.89 -3.25 4.48
N ALA A 679 -12.32 -4.46 4.84
CA ALA A 679 -12.52 -5.56 3.89
C ALA A 679 -13.57 -5.28 2.77
N PHE A 680 -14.52 -4.37 2.98
CA PHE A 680 -15.43 -3.93 1.91
C PHE A 680 -14.80 -2.94 0.92
N GLU A 681 -13.61 -2.41 1.24
CA GLU A 681 -12.88 -1.48 0.37
C GLU A 681 -11.70 -2.17 -0.33
N GLN A 682 -10.91 -2.95 0.41
CA GLN A 682 -9.67 -3.57 -0.11
C GLN A 682 -9.76 -5.10 -0.30
N GLY A 683 -10.88 -5.74 0.09
CA GLY A 683 -10.96 -7.19 0.15
C GLY A 683 -9.95 -7.77 1.14
N ALA A 684 -9.20 -8.79 0.73
CA ALA A 684 -8.06 -9.33 1.47
C ALA A 684 -6.80 -8.44 1.43
N GLY A 685 -6.78 -7.40 0.57
CA GLY A 685 -5.66 -6.48 0.37
C GLY A 685 -5.27 -6.32 -1.10
N GLN A 686 -4.20 -5.59 -1.35
CA GLN A 686 -3.64 -5.35 -2.67
C GLN A 686 -2.79 -6.51 -3.17
N LEU A 687 -3.00 -6.89 -4.44
CA LEU A 687 -2.35 -7.96 -5.20
C LEU A 687 -0.84 -8.10 -4.93
N ASN A 688 -0.38 -9.35 -4.84
CA ASN A 688 1.03 -9.72 -4.70
C ASN A 688 1.36 -10.83 -5.71
N VAL A 689 1.92 -10.48 -6.87
CA VAL A 689 2.17 -11.44 -7.96
C VAL A 689 3.23 -12.45 -7.56
N ALA A 690 4.37 -11.96 -7.07
CA ALA A 690 5.47 -12.81 -6.59
C ALA A 690 5.01 -13.82 -5.54
N GLY A 691 4.32 -13.37 -4.49
CA GLY A 691 3.79 -14.25 -3.44
C GLY A 691 2.82 -15.30 -3.98
N ALA A 692 1.83 -14.88 -4.79
CA ALA A 692 0.80 -15.77 -5.32
C ALA A 692 1.36 -16.85 -6.27
N VAL A 693 2.32 -16.48 -7.13
CA VAL A 693 2.97 -17.40 -8.08
C VAL A 693 3.91 -18.37 -7.36
N VAL A 694 4.66 -17.91 -6.35
CA VAL A 694 5.48 -18.79 -5.50
C VAL A 694 4.61 -19.81 -4.76
N LEU A 695 3.46 -19.38 -4.23
CA LEU A 695 2.49 -20.32 -3.64
C LEU A 695 1.95 -21.31 -4.68
N ALA A 696 1.61 -20.85 -5.88
CA ALA A 696 1.11 -21.71 -6.96
C ALA A 696 2.08 -22.85 -7.30
N GLN A 697 3.39 -22.57 -7.38
CA GLN A 697 4.44 -23.58 -7.58
C GLN A 697 4.58 -24.54 -6.39
N LEU A 698 4.43 -24.05 -5.15
CA LEU A 698 4.55 -24.86 -3.94
C LEU A 698 3.35 -25.79 -3.70
N VAL A 699 2.19 -25.53 -4.32
CA VAL A 699 0.99 -26.37 -4.17
C VAL A 699 1.24 -27.79 -4.68
N GLN A 700 1.05 -28.78 -3.81
CA GLN A 700 1.11 -30.21 -4.14
C GLN A 700 -0.28 -30.85 -4.09
N LEU A 701 -0.91 -30.97 -5.26
CA LEU A 701 -2.10 -31.81 -5.45
C LEU A 701 -1.68 -33.20 -5.97
N LYS A 702 -2.29 -34.26 -5.45
CA LYS A 702 -2.00 -35.63 -5.90
C LYS A 702 -2.65 -35.91 -7.24
N LYS A 703 -1.86 -36.02 -8.31
CA LYS A 703 -2.35 -36.25 -9.69
C LYS A 703 -3.35 -37.41 -9.86
N ASN A 704 -3.20 -38.51 -9.09
CA ASN A 704 -3.98 -39.75 -9.25
C ASN A 704 -4.72 -40.20 -7.98
N GLY A 705 -5.06 -39.29 -7.06
CA GLY A 705 -5.85 -39.63 -5.87
C GLY A 705 -6.38 -38.40 -5.18
N LYS A 706 -7.60 -38.47 -4.61
CA LYS A 706 -8.20 -37.35 -3.87
C LYS A 706 -7.23 -36.87 -2.78
N THR A 707 -6.74 -35.64 -2.88
CA THR A 707 -6.00 -35.02 -1.77
C THR A 707 -6.92 -35.02 -0.55
N HIS A 708 -6.52 -35.69 0.52
CA HIS A 708 -7.36 -35.79 1.72
C HIS A 708 -7.44 -34.42 2.41
N VAL A 709 -8.62 -34.09 2.94
CA VAL A 709 -8.79 -32.90 3.78
C VAL A 709 -7.80 -32.95 4.94
N GLY A 710 -7.12 -31.84 5.22
CA GLY A 710 -6.09 -31.75 6.25
C GLY A 710 -4.68 -32.16 5.81
N ALA A 711 -4.47 -32.64 4.58
CA ALA A 711 -3.12 -32.79 4.03
C ALA A 711 -2.46 -31.41 3.85
N SER A 712 -1.13 -31.30 4.01
CA SER A 712 -0.41 -30.06 3.68
C SER A 712 -0.69 -29.69 2.23
N LEU A 713 -1.10 -28.44 1.99
CA LEU A 713 -1.30 -27.92 0.65
C LEU A 713 0.05 -27.70 -0.07
N PHE A 714 1.12 -27.44 0.71
CA PHE A 714 2.43 -27.03 0.19
C PHE A 714 3.53 -28.06 0.45
N ALA A 715 4.46 -28.18 -0.50
CA ALA A 715 5.67 -28.99 -0.41
C ALA A 715 6.60 -28.59 0.76
N ARG A 716 6.63 -27.30 1.06
CA ARG A 716 7.46 -26.62 2.06
C ARG A 716 6.68 -25.40 2.55
N THR A 717 6.84 -25.02 3.81
CA THR A 717 6.22 -23.78 4.31
C THR A 717 6.97 -22.56 3.75
N PRO A 718 6.29 -21.68 3.00
CA PRO A 718 6.88 -20.44 2.52
C PRO A 718 6.94 -19.39 3.64
N GLN A 719 7.85 -18.44 3.51
CA GLN A 719 7.87 -17.27 4.37
C GLN A 719 6.67 -16.36 4.04
N PRO A 720 5.87 -15.92 5.03
CA PRO A 720 4.63 -15.18 4.79
C PRO A 720 4.86 -13.67 4.60
N TYR A 721 5.88 -13.31 3.82
CA TYR A 721 6.22 -11.94 3.44
C TYR A 721 6.76 -11.92 2.02
N THR A 722 6.67 -10.76 1.35
CA THR A 722 7.31 -10.52 0.05
C THR A 722 8.05 -9.19 0.11
N THR A 723 9.18 -9.12 -0.60
CA THR A 723 9.88 -7.87 -0.88
C THR A 723 9.60 -7.50 -2.34
N ILE A 724 9.12 -6.28 -2.60
CA ILE A 724 8.85 -5.73 -3.93
C ILE A 724 9.41 -4.31 -3.95
N ALA A 725 10.16 -3.93 -4.99
CA ALA A 725 10.76 -2.60 -5.12
C ALA A 725 11.54 -2.14 -3.86
N GLY A 726 12.23 -3.07 -3.19
CA GLY A 726 12.95 -2.83 -1.93
C GLY A 726 12.07 -2.71 -0.67
N TYR A 727 10.74 -2.66 -0.80
CA TYR A 727 9.80 -2.63 0.32
C TYR A 727 9.36 -4.04 0.71
N THR A 728 9.48 -4.41 2.00
CA THR A 728 9.08 -5.73 2.51
C THR A 728 7.80 -5.63 3.32
N PHE A 729 6.80 -6.44 2.98
CA PHE A 729 5.49 -6.46 3.66
C PHE A 729 5.06 -7.88 4.05
N PRO A 730 4.34 -8.05 5.16
CA PRO A 730 3.69 -9.31 5.52
C PRO A 730 2.46 -9.55 4.63
N TRP A 731 2.20 -10.82 4.32
CA TRP A 731 0.97 -11.22 3.63
C TRP A 731 -0.26 -11.10 4.54
N SER A 732 -1.45 -10.94 3.95
CA SER A 732 -2.74 -10.89 4.67
C SER A 732 -3.00 -12.16 5.50
N ARG A 733 -2.57 -13.32 4.98
CA ARG A 733 -2.75 -14.66 5.56
C ARG A 733 -4.22 -15.01 5.84
N GLY A 734 -5.15 -14.43 5.08
CA GLY A 734 -6.58 -14.67 5.19
C GLY A 734 -7.30 -14.63 3.86
N ILE A 735 -8.50 -15.21 3.84
CA ILE A 735 -9.35 -15.32 2.65
C ILE A 735 -10.79 -14.90 2.97
N LEU A 736 -11.47 -14.33 1.99
CA LEU A 736 -12.90 -14.02 2.10
C LEU A 736 -13.74 -15.25 1.76
N VAL A 737 -14.76 -15.50 2.57
CA VAL A 737 -15.68 -16.64 2.46
C VAL A 737 -17.09 -16.14 2.73
N GLY A 738 -17.84 -15.85 1.67
CA GLY A 738 -19.19 -15.31 1.72
C GLY A 738 -19.28 -13.98 2.48
N GLN A 739 -19.85 -14.00 3.69
CA GLN A 739 -20.02 -12.84 4.57
C GLN A 739 -18.89 -12.71 5.63
N THR A 740 -17.83 -13.54 5.54
CA THR A 740 -16.82 -13.69 6.60
C THR A 740 -15.39 -13.61 6.07
N TYR A 741 -14.43 -13.36 6.96
CA TYR A 741 -12.99 -13.44 6.69
C TYR A 741 -12.38 -14.57 7.51
N ALA A 742 -11.77 -15.54 6.86
CA ALA A 742 -11.12 -16.67 7.48
C ALA A 742 -9.60 -16.45 7.54
N THR A 743 -8.97 -16.82 8.66
CA THR A 743 -7.53 -16.71 8.88
C THR A 743 -6.99 -17.96 9.61
N GLY A 744 -5.66 -18.08 9.67
CA GLY A 744 -4.99 -19.08 10.50
C GLY A 744 -4.41 -20.28 9.72
N PRO A 745 -3.72 -21.21 10.42
CA PRO A 745 -2.90 -22.24 9.78
C PRO A 745 -3.71 -23.28 8.99
N GLY A 746 -5.01 -23.44 9.28
CA GLY A 746 -5.88 -24.36 8.53
C GLY A 746 -6.05 -23.98 7.05
N LEU A 747 -5.78 -22.73 6.66
CA LEU A 747 -5.75 -22.29 5.26
C LEU A 747 -4.55 -22.85 4.47
N LEU A 748 -3.52 -23.34 5.16
CA LEU A 748 -2.35 -23.99 4.55
C LEU A 748 -2.53 -25.50 4.36
N LEU A 749 -3.69 -26.04 4.76
CA LEU A 749 -4.08 -27.43 4.55
C LEU A 749 -5.09 -27.52 3.42
N TYR A 750 -5.09 -28.62 2.67
CA TYR A 750 -6.08 -28.88 1.65
C TYR A 750 -7.48 -29.02 2.27
N GLN A 751 -8.46 -28.34 1.68
CA GLN A 751 -9.86 -28.36 2.06
C GLN A 751 -10.73 -28.62 0.82
N ASN A 752 -11.89 -29.25 1.00
CA ASN A 752 -12.84 -29.48 -0.09
C ASN A 752 -13.32 -28.16 -0.74
N ALA A 753 -13.31 -27.04 0.00
CA ALA A 753 -13.60 -25.69 -0.51
C ALA A 753 -12.68 -25.24 -1.66
N TYR A 754 -11.49 -25.85 -1.81
CA TYR A 754 -10.58 -25.60 -2.93
C TYR A 754 -10.84 -26.50 -4.14
N GLY A 755 -11.86 -27.38 -4.09
CA GLY A 755 -12.28 -28.21 -5.23
C GLY A 755 -12.98 -27.41 -6.35
N LEU A 756 -13.15 -28.05 -7.51
CA LEU A 756 -14.05 -27.57 -8.56
C LEU A 756 -15.52 -27.80 -8.16
N GLY A 757 -16.43 -26.92 -8.60
CA GLY A 757 -17.86 -27.05 -8.31
C GLY A 757 -18.27 -26.73 -6.87
N VAL A 758 -17.35 -26.22 -6.05
CA VAL A 758 -17.59 -25.89 -4.63
C VAL A 758 -17.60 -24.38 -4.46
N LEU A 759 -18.48 -23.85 -3.60
CA LEU A 759 -18.52 -22.42 -3.33
C LEU A 759 -17.68 -22.04 -2.11
N LEU A 760 -16.76 -21.09 -2.29
CA LEU A 760 -16.12 -20.33 -1.21
C LEU A 760 -17.13 -19.36 -0.54
N GLY A 761 -18.14 -19.91 0.12
CA GLY A 761 -19.20 -19.13 0.78
C GLY A 761 -20.28 -19.98 1.46
N ASP A 762 -20.71 -21.08 0.83
CA ASP A 762 -21.73 -21.98 1.38
C ASP A 762 -21.07 -23.24 1.96
N GLY A 763 -20.78 -23.24 3.26
CA GLY A 763 -20.20 -24.40 3.93
C GLY A 763 -21.20 -25.54 4.13
N ILE A 764 -21.27 -26.53 3.23
CA ILE A 764 -21.87 -27.86 3.45
C ILE A 764 -20.91 -28.93 2.90
N THR A 765 -20.85 -30.12 3.50
CA THR A 765 -20.08 -31.26 2.98
C THR A 765 -20.83 -32.58 3.25
N ILE A 766 -20.80 -33.50 2.28
CA ILE A 766 -21.46 -34.82 2.32
C ILE A 766 -20.40 -35.92 2.18
N SER A 767 -20.49 -37.03 2.93
CA SER A 767 -19.63 -38.23 2.77
C SER A 767 -20.31 -39.51 3.27
N GLU A 768 -20.22 -40.61 2.52
CA GLU A 768 -21.06 -41.79 2.75
C GLU A 768 -20.68 -42.66 3.96
N GLY A 769 -21.72 -43.22 4.59
CA GLY A 769 -21.78 -43.75 5.96
C GLY A 769 -23.15 -43.34 6.56
N VAL A 770 -23.56 -43.84 7.74
CA VAL A 770 -24.77 -43.27 8.38
C VAL A 770 -24.46 -41.84 8.80
N LEU A 771 -25.14 -40.93 8.11
CA LEU A 771 -24.92 -39.50 8.06
C LEU A 771 -26.31 -38.87 8.06
N VAL A 772 -26.64 -38.11 9.11
CA VAL A 772 -27.81 -37.23 9.13
C VAL A 772 -27.26 -35.82 9.17
N ALA A 773 -27.03 -35.30 7.97
CA ALA A 773 -25.91 -34.42 7.68
C ALA A 773 -26.18 -32.94 7.88
N ASP A 774 -25.17 -32.07 7.95
CA ASP A 774 -23.82 -32.10 8.54
C ASP A 774 -23.13 -30.83 8.03
N ARG A 775 -22.58 -30.05 8.93
CA ARG A 775 -21.51 -29.11 8.61
C ARG A 775 -20.42 -29.39 9.62
N THR A 776 -19.27 -29.90 9.15
CA THR A 776 -18.11 -30.13 10.02
C THR A 776 -17.67 -28.78 10.60
N THR A 777 -18.06 -28.51 11.84
CA THR A 777 -17.88 -27.21 12.47
C THR A 777 -16.41 -26.95 12.77
N TRP A 778 -15.93 -25.79 12.34
CA TRP A 778 -14.62 -25.28 12.75
C TRP A 778 -14.75 -24.61 14.12
N SER A 779 -14.77 -25.41 15.21
CA SER A 779 -14.54 -24.86 16.54
C SER A 779 -13.85 -25.84 17.49
N SER A 780 -12.82 -25.34 18.16
CA SER A 780 -12.38 -25.83 19.47
C SER A 780 -13.04 -24.93 20.53
N GLY A 781 -14.35 -25.06 20.73
CA GLY A 781 -15.15 -24.15 21.58
C GLY A 781 -16.60 -24.59 21.76
N VAL A 782 -17.27 -24.00 22.77
CA VAL A 782 -18.58 -24.42 23.30
C VAL A 782 -19.75 -24.05 22.37
N LEU A 783 -20.75 -24.95 22.32
CA LEU A 783 -22.04 -24.78 21.65
C LEU A 783 -23.08 -24.11 22.57
N LEU A 784 -23.85 -23.16 22.05
CA LEU A 784 -25.05 -22.59 22.71
C LEU A 784 -26.16 -22.41 21.67
N GLY A 785 -27.40 -22.76 22.02
CA GLY A 785 -28.58 -22.61 21.17
C GLY A 785 -29.87 -23.07 21.87
N ASP A 786 -30.97 -22.39 21.57
CA ASP A 786 -32.25 -22.56 22.26
C ASP A 786 -33.12 -23.65 21.59
N ASN A 787 -33.21 -24.84 22.20
CA ASN A 787 -34.17 -25.95 21.97
C ASN A 787 -34.43 -26.40 20.50
N ILE A 788 -34.28 -27.67 20.10
CA ILE A 788 -34.63 -28.91 20.80
C ILE A 788 -33.49 -29.93 20.69
N LEU A 789 -33.18 -30.62 21.79
CA LEU A 789 -32.26 -31.76 21.81
C LEU A 789 -33.04 -33.09 21.70
N THR A 790 -32.65 -33.96 20.76
CA THR A 790 -33.06 -35.38 20.77
C THR A 790 -31.87 -36.24 21.19
N SER A 791 -32.00 -36.93 22.32
CA SER A 791 -30.96 -37.79 22.91
C SER A 791 -31.55 -39.17 23.23
N ASN A 792 -30.82 -40.23 22.89
CA ASN A 792 -31.19 -41.62 23.19
C ASN A 792 -30.53 -42.12 24.50
N GLY A 793 -30.22 -41.21 25.41
CA GLY A 793 -29.60 -41.48 26.72
C GLY A 793 -29.98 -40.42 27.75
N THR A 794 -29.96 -40.80 29.03
CA THR A 794 -30.58 -40.08 30.16
C THR A 794 -30.26 -38.58 30.18
N THR A 795 -31.28 -37.76 29.93
CA THR A 795 -31.23 -36.32 30.13
C THR A 795 -31.37 -35.99 31.62
N MET A 796 -30.41 -35.24 32.16
CA MET A 796 -30.54 -34.59 33.47
C MET A 796 -30.95 -33.13 33.27
N GLY A 797 -32.20 -32.78 33.63
CA GLY A 797 -32.75 -31.42 33.57
C GLY A 797 -34.21 -31.41 33.12
N ASP A 798 -35.07 -30.71 33.85
CA ASP A 798 -36.55 -30.82 33.76
C ASP A 798 -37.17 -30.36 32.44
N GLY A 799 -38.14 -31.14 31.93
CA GLY A 799 -39.05 -30.75 30.83
C GLY A 799 -39.56 -31.94 30.00
N THR A 800 -40.82 -32.34 30.21
CA THR A 800 -41.40 -33.57 29.63
C THR A 800 -41.81 -33.45 28.14
N PRO A 801 -41.45 -34.41 27.27
CA PRO A 801 -41.99 -34.49 25.90
C PRO A 801 -43.36 -35.18 25.88
N VAL A 802 -44.27 -34.72 25.01
CA VAL A 802 -45.59 -35.35 24.78
C VAL A 802 -45.80 -35.61 23.29
N CYS A 803 -45.63 -36.88 22.91
CA CYS A 803 -46.18 -37.63 21.77
C CYS A 803 -46.27 -36.97 20.38
N GLY A 804 -45.68 -37.63 19.38
CA GLY A 804 -45.97 -37.40 17.96
C GLY A 804 -46.80 -38.52 17.32
N THR A 805 -47.42 -38.22 16.18
CA THR A 805 -47.88 -39.15 15.11
C THR A 805 -48.18 -38.31 13.86
N GLY A 806 -47.92 -38.82 12.66
CA GLY A 806 -48.05 -38.05 11.40
C GLY A 806 -49.32 -38.33 10.60
N VAL A 807 -49.57 -37.46 9.60
CA VAL A 807 -50.42 -37.72 8.43
C VAL A 807 -49.77 -37.06 7.21
N LEU A 808 -49.78 -37.76 6.07
CA LEU A 808 -49.40 -37.26 4.76
C LEU A 808 -50.62 -37.47 3.85
N LEU A 809 -51.04 -36.46 3.10
CA LEU A 809 -52.19 -36.52 2.19
C LEU A 809 -51.84 -35.92 0.83
N GLY A 810 -52.28 -36.60 -0.23
CA GLY A 810 -52.13 -36.20 -1.62
C GLY A 810 -53.15 -36.89 -2.52
N ASP A 811 -53.09 -36.55 -3.81
CA ASP A 811 -53.85 -37.03 -4.98
C ASP A 811 -55.19 -36.32 -5.31
N GLY A 812 -55.20 -35.53 -6.40
CA GLY A 812 -56.42 -35.11 -7.10
C GLY A 812 -56.61 -33.59 -7.34
N VAL A 813 -57.43 -33.27 -8.35
CA VAL A 813 -57.75 -31.92 -8.86
C VAL A 813 -59.10 -31.40 -8.35
N LEU A 814 -59.20 -30.08 -8.06
CA LEU A 814 -60.42 -29.24 -8.02
C LEU A 814 -59.99 -27.78 -8.38
N LEU A 815 -60.60 -26.93 -9.23
CA LEU A 815 -62.00 -26.66 -9.68
C LEU A 815 -62.92 -26.17 -8.53
N GLY A 816 -63.59 -25.00 -8.52
CA GLY A 816 -63.69 -23.79 -9.38
C GLY A 816 -64.00 -22.55 -8.47
N ASP A 817 -64.50 -21.38 -8.90
CA ASP A 817 -65.08 -20.94 -10.19
C ASP A 817 -64.44 -19.62 -10.70
N GLY A 818 -64.11 -19.59 -11.99
CA GLY A 818 -63.54 -18.44 -12.71
C GLY A 818 -63.15 -18.84 -14.14
N VAL A 819 -63.32 -17.96 -15.13
CA VAL A 819 -63.31 -18.31 -16.57
C VAL A 819 -61.94 -18.78 -17.09
N VAL A 820 -61.92 -19.90 -17.84
CA VAL A 820 -60.79 -20.37 -18.66
C VAL A 820 -61.28 -20.91 -20.02
N ILE A 821 -60.95 -20.18 -21.11
CA ILE A 821 -60.97 -20.50 -22.57
C ILE A 821 -59.98 -19.47 -23.20
N GLY A 822 -59.20 -19.64 -24.28
CA GLY A 822 -58.96 -20.67 -25.32
C GLY A 822 -58.39 -19.93 -26.56
N ASP A 823 -57.59 -20.47 -27.47
CA ASP A 823 -57.13 -21.84 -27.75
C ASP A 823 -55.62 -21.86 -28.05
N GLY A 824 -54.91 -22.94 -27.68
CA GLY A 824 -53.59 -23.26 -28.26
C GLY A 824 -52.53 -23.78 -27.30
N VAL A 825 -51.74 -24.75 -27.78
CA VAL A 825 -50.40 -25.06 -27.26
C VAL A 825 -49.43 -24.07 -27.88
N VAL A 826 -48.55 -23.46 -27.09
CA VAL A 826 -47.37 -22.75 -27.63
C VAL A 826 -46.13 -23.63 -27.45
N ILE A 827 -45.78 -24.33 -28.53
CA ILE A 827 -44.41 -24.77 -28.82
C ILE A 827 -43.98 -23.89 -30.01
N GLY A 828 -43.03 -22.99 -29.81
CA GLY A 828 -42.55 -22.06 -30.84
C GLY A 828 -41.74 -20.90 -30.28
N ASP A 829 -40.80 -20.38 -31.07
CA ASP A 829 -39.81 -19.37 -30.68
C ASP A 829 -40.42 -18.02 -30.23
N GLY A 830 -39.93 -17.44 -29.13
CA GLY A 830 -40.44 -16.15 -28.65
C GLY A 830 -39.78 -15.55 -27.40
N VAL A 831 -38.61 -14.93 -27.59
CA VAL A 831 -38.00 -13.81 -26.82
C VAL A 831 -38.46 -13.58 -25.36
N LEU A 832 -37.55 -13.85 -24.41
CA LEU A 832 -37.53 -13.15 -23.12
C LEU A 832 -37.04 -11.70 -23.34
N LEU A 833 -37.94 -10.73 -23.18
CA LEU A 833 -37.60 -9.31 -23.16
C LEU A 833 -37.00 -8.94 -21.80
N GLY A 834 -35.67 -8.99 -21.71
CA GLY A 834 -34.88 -8.31 -20.71
C GLY A 834 -34.01 -7.26 -21.38
N ASP A 835 -34.53 -6.03 -21.52
CA ASP A 835 -33.80 -4.90 -22.12
C ASP A 835 -32.74 -4.33 -21.15
N GLY A 836 -31.79 -5.19 -20.78
CA GLY A 836 -30.55 -4.81 -20.12
C GLY A 836 -29.55 -4.28 -21.12
N VAL A 837 -29.64 -2.97 -21.42
CA VAL A 837 -28.56 -2.24 -22.09
C VAL A 837 -27.40 -2.12 -21.10
N LEU A 838 -26.30 -2.81 -21.36
CA LEU A 838 -25.04 -2.64 -20.64
C LEU A 838 -24.40 -1.34 -21.12
N LEU A 839 -24.92 -0.20 -20.66
CA LEU A 839 -24.20 1.06 -20.83
C LEU A 839 -22.85 0.93 -20.15
N GLY A 840 -21.77 1.24 -20.88
CA GLY A 840 -20.44 1.42 -20.33
C GLY A 840 -20.42 2.59 -19.35
N ASP A 841 -20.88 2.32 -18.13
CA ASP A 841 -20.58 3.00 -16.88
C ASP A 841 -20.71 4.55 -17.00
N SER A 842 -21.89 4.98 -17.44
CA SER A 842 -22.01 6.07 -18.42
C SER A 842 -22.05 7.52 -17.91
N THR A 843 -21.62 7.80 -16.68
CA THR A 843 -21.30 9.18 -16.23
C THR A 843 -20.18 9.24 -15.19
N ARG A 844 -20.36 8.62 -14.02
CA ARG A 844 -19.37 8.65 -12.92
C ARG A 844 -18.12 7.85 -13.24
N ALA A 845 -18.30 6.69 -13.86
CA ALA A 845 -17.20 5.86 -14.24
C ALA A 845 -16.51 6.31 -15.51
N LEU A 846 -17.16 7.04 -16.43
CA LEU A 846 -16.44 7.77 -17.47
C LEU A 846 -15.49 8.84 -16.87
N LEU A 847 -15.91 9.54 -15.82
CA LEU A 847 -15.04 10.47 -15.08
C LEU A 847 -13.89 9.75 -14.35
N ALA A 848 -14.16 8.57 -13.76
CA ALA A 848 -13.12 7.72 -13.22
C ALA A 848 -12.15 7.26 -14.32
N LEU A 849 -12.68 6.81 -15.47
CA LEU A 849 -11.93 6.24 -16.59
C LEU A 849 -10.92 7.22 -17.18
N THR A 850 -11.32 8.48 -17.37
CA THR A 850 -10.50 9.49 -18.02
C THR A 850 -9.75 10.41 -17.06
N GLY A 851 -10.22 10.59 -15.82
CA GLY A 851 -9.62 11.49 -14.83
C GLY A 851 -8.88 10.79 -13.67
N GLY A 852 -9.33 9.60 -13.28
CA GLY A 852 -8.83 8.87 -12.10
C GLY A 852 -8.99 9.65 -10.79
N ASP A 853 -8.12 9.36 -9.84
CA ASP A 853 -7.86 10.21 -8.69
C ASP A 853 -6.87 11.34 -9.08
N PRO A 854 -6.93 12.52 -8.43
CA PRO A 854 -6.08 13.68 -8.76
C PRO A 854 -4.65 13.53 -8.21
N THR A 855 -4.01 12.41 -8.51
CA THR A 855 -2.65 12.03 -8.12
C THR A 855 -1.76 11.90 -9.37
N ALA A 856 -0.46 11.69 -9.17
CA ALA A 856 0.44 11.42 -10.29
C ALA A 856 0.05 10.16 -11.07
N SER A 857 0.37 10.15 -12.37
CA SER A 857 0.23 9.00 -13.26
C SER A 857 1.48 8.14 -13.23
N MET A 858 1.41 6.97 -13.85
CA MET A 858 2.60 6.28 -14.36
C MET A 858 3.41 7.22 -15.27
N ALA A 859 4.74 7.05 -15.29
CA ALA A 859 5.63 7.86 -16.11
C ALA A 859 5.47 7.55 -17.62
N VAL A 860 5.45 8.61 -18.44
CA VAL A 860 5.45 8.49 -19.90
C VAL A 860 6.88 8.44 -20.42
N VAL A 861 7.23 7.36 -21.11
CA VAL A 861 8.53 7.06 -21.70
C VAL A 861 8.34 6.88 -23.20
N LYS A 862 9.07 7.65 -24.01
CA LYS A 862 8.95 7.61 -25.47
C LYS A 862 9.58 6.35 -26.05
N ASP A 863 8.91 5.74 -27.03
CA ASP A 863 9.49 4.70 -27.86
C ASP A 863 10.52 5.31 -28.83
N ASN A 864 11.80 4.99 -28.59
CA ASN A 864 12.90 5.39 -29.46
C ASN A 864 13.02 4.50 -30.72
N GLY A 865 12.08 3.57 -30.94
CA GLY A 865 12.06 2.64 -32.08
C GLY A 865 13.04 1.47 -31.94
N VAL A 866 13.69 1.31 -30.78
CA VAL A 866 14.63 0.22 -30.50
C VAL A 866 13.83 -1.00 -30.05
N VAL A 867 13.74 -2.00 -30.93
CA VAL A 867 13.05 -3.26 -30.62
C VAL A 867 13.93 -4.10 -29.68
N ASN A 868 13.57 -4.16 -28.40
CA ASN A 868 14.19 -5.08 -27.44
C ASN A 868 13.74 -6.52 -27.74
N LEU A 869 14.54 -7.24 -28.53
CA LEU A 869 14.31 -8.63 -28.95
C LEU A 869 14.60 -9.68 -27.84
N ASN A 870 14.99 -9.25 -26.63
CA ASN A 870 15.53 -10.10 -25.56
C ASN A 870 14.50 -10.57 -24.50
N TYR A 871 13.19 -10.33 -24.68
CA TYR A 871 12.16 -10.63 -23.67
C TYR A 871 11.49 -12.01 -23.81
#